data_AF-A0A850CE28-F1
#
_entry.id   AF-A0A850CE28-F1
#
_cell.length_a   1.000
_cell.length_b   1.000
_cell.length_c   1.000
_cell.angle_alpha   90.00
_cell.angle_beta   90.00
_cell.angle_gamma   90.00
#
_symmetry.space_group_name_H-M   'P 1'
#
loop_
_entity.id
_entity.type
_entity.pdbx_description
1 polymer ?
#
loop_
_entity_poly.entity_id
_entity_poly.type
_entity_poly.pdbx_seq_one_letter_code
_entity_poly.pdbx_strand_id
1 'polypeptide(L)'
;ERYRDLAALVGEKADNLPGIPGVGPKTAAKWITKYGSLDGLIAKADEITGKAGQSLRDHLDDVMRNHRLNRLITDVELDKAVADLEWHGWDVAETNSLFDALQFRALGDRLNANLADKAVGAAVAPVAETAQVETAVLVPGGLAAWLGERTGDVAVAFTGTFASGAGSFDTIALAEGGQALWFEPSQLDAEDERSWTAWLADPRKPKLVHDAKAFLWGADAAGWPEPAGLKADTMIAAYLLKPEQRSYALGDLAMQYLGRELETAQTAADDGALFSDAALAGQPADDDTARVNADCTAAAVVAELAAEQSKRLEQRHQAALADDLEFPIIGVLARMEITGIAADEGHFADIESGFAAQSKDATDRAHEIVGRPFNVGSPKQLQEILFEELKMPKTKRTKTGYTTNAEALQQLLVKTGHPLLEQLLRFRDVEKLKQIVATLRATIQTDGRIHTTFHQTVAATGRLSSADPNLQNIPVRSEAGRAIRAGFVVSEGFESLMTIDYSQIEMRIMASLTGDEGLIDAFIAGEDIHSAVAAKVFGVGLGEVSAEHRRKIKAMSYGLAYGLSTYGLSQQLGISNEEAQQLSDDYFARFGKVRDYLHRVVEEARKTGYTETIMGRRRYFPDLTSDNRQLREIAERAALNAPIQGSAADIMKTAMLGVDRALREAKLDSRVILQVHDELVCEVAPGEAERLESLVREQMSNAATLAVPLTVAAGFGSSWEDAAH
;
A
#
# COMPACT_ATOMS: atom_id res chain seq x y z
N GLU A 1 -1.49 55.93 -17.98
CA GLU A 1 -2.09 56.58 -19.17
C GLU A 1 -1.27 56.38 -20.45
N ARG A 2 0.03 56.74 -20.51
CA ARG A 2 0.84 56.62 -21.75
C ARG A 2 1.74 55.37 -21.84
N TYR A 3 1.34 54.28 -21.19
CA TYR A 3 2.11 53.04 -21.20
C TYR A 3 2.23 52.45 -22.62
N ARG A 4 1.12 52.48 -23.38
CA ARG A 4 1.05 52.01 -24.77
C ARG A 4 2.08 52.69 -25.69
N ASP A 5 2.27 53.99 -25.52
CA ASP A 5 3.26 54.78 -26.27
C ASP A 5 4.69 54.29 -25.96
N LEU A 6 4.95 53.96 -24.69
CA LEU A 6 6.26 53.47 -24.24
C LEU A 6 6.52 52.05 -24.69
N ALA A 7 5.53 51.17 -24.59
CA ALA A 7 5.59 49.79 -25.05
C ALA A 7 5.85 49.71 -26.56
N ALA A 8 5.23 50.58 -27.35
CA ALA A 8 5.44 50.64 -28.80
C ALA A 8 6.91 50.91 -29.19
N LEU A 9 7.62 51.72 -28.40
CA LEU A 9 9.02 52.08 -28.65
C LEU A 9 10.03 51.04 -28.15
N VAL A 10 9.74 50.42 -27.01
CA VAL A 10 10.65 49.50 -26.31
C VAL A 10 10.44 48.05 -26.73
N GLY A 11 9.26 47.74 -27.29
CA GLY A 11 8.84 46.39 -27.62
C GLY A 11 8.35 45.61 -26.40
N GLU A 12 7.64 44.52 -26.67
CA GLU A 12 7.09 43.61 -25.67
C GLU A 12 7.45 42.17 -26.02
N LYS A 13 8.17 41.51 -25.11
CA LYS A 13 8.69 40.15 -25.34
C LYS A 13 7.60 39.08 -25.31
N ALA A 14 6.53 39.29 -24.52
CA ALA A 14 5.44 38.33 -24.40
C ALA A 14 4.68 38.18 -25.73
N ASP A 15 4.44 39.30 -26.41
CA ASP A 15 3.71 39.37 -27.69
C ASP A 15 4.64 39.39 -28.90
N ASN A 16 5.94 39.13 -28.70
CA ASN A 16 6.97 39.11 -29.73
C ASN A 16 7.02 40.39 -30.57
N LEU A 17 6.73 41.54 -29.95
CA LEU A 17 6.77 42.85 -30.59
C LEU A 17 8.19 43.44 -30.47
N PRO A 18 8.93 43.59 -31.58
CA PRO A 18 10.29 44.10 -31.53
C PRO A 18 10.28 45.59 -31.18
N GLY A 19 11.15 45.97 -30.23
CA GLY A 19 11.41 47.37 -29.91
C GLY A 19 12.46 47.98 -30.81
N ILE A 20 12.64 49.31 -30.72
CA ILE A 20 13.67 50.01 -31.47
C ILE A 20 15.05 49.62 -30.92
N PRO A 21 15.98 49.10 -31.76
CA PRO A 21 17.32 48.77 -31.33
C PRO A 21 18.04 49.97 -30.69
N GLY A 22 18.54 49.77 -29.46
CA GLY A 22 19.24 50.80 -28.70
C GLY A 22 18.35 51.79 -27.94
N VAL A 23 17.03 51.66 -27.98
CA VAL A 23 16.08 52.49 -27.22
C VAL A 23 15.49 51.69 -26.07
N GLY A 24 16.00 51.93 -24.86
CA GLY A 24 15.46 51.34 -23.64
C GLY A 24 14.33 52.16 -22.99
N PRO A 25 13.69 51.63 -21.93
CA PRO A 25 12.58 52.28 -21.23
C PRO A 25 12.83 53.73 -20.81
N LYS A 26 14.05 54.04 -20.34
CA LYS A 26 14.43 55.40 -19.91
C LYS A 26 14.48 56.39 -21.07
N THR A 27 14.97 55.95 -22.22
CA THR A 27 15.06 56.79 -23.43
C THR A 27 13.68 57.02 -24.03
N ALA A 28 12.87 55.96 -24.13
CA ALA A 28 11.48 56.03 -24.60
C ALA A 28 10.63 56.95 -23.71
N ALA A 29 10.72 56.79 -22.38
CA ALA A 29 10.02 57.67 -21.44
C ALA A 29 10.45 59.14 -21.58
N LYS A 30 11.75 59.42 -21.74
CA LYS A 30 12.25 60.79 -21.93
C LYS A 30 11.71 61.41 -23.21
N TRP A 31 11.60 60.64 -24.29
CA TRP A 31 11.04 61.09 -25.56
C TRP A 31 9.54 61.35 -25.45
N ILE A 32 8.75 60.42 -24.90
CA ILE A 32 7.30 60.61 -24.74
C ILE A 32 7.00 61.81 -23.83
N THR A 33 7.75 61.99 -22.74
CA THR A 33 7.56 63.15 -21.85
C THR A 33 7.92 64.47 -22.55
N LYS A 34 8.99 64.50 -23.35
CA LYS A 34 9.43 65.70 -24.07
C LYS A 34 8.49 66.08 -25.22
N TYR A 35 7.95 65.10 -25.93
CA TYR A 35 7.15 65.30 -27.15
C TYR A 35 5.64 65.09 -26.93
N GLY A 36 5.22 64.82 -25.70
CA GLY A 36 3.82 64.67 -25.30
C GLY A 36 3.27 63.28 -25.54
N SER A 37 3.22 62.82 -26.79
CA SER A 37 2.67 61.50 -27.15
C SER A 37 3.59 60.79 -28.13
N LEU A 38 3.30 59.51 -28.41
CA LEU A 38 3.95 58.82 -29.51
C LEU A 38 3.75 59.54 -30.84
N ASP A 39 2.54 60.03 -31.13
CA ASP A 39 2.25 60.79 -32.36
C ASP A 39 3.06 62.10 -32.41
N GLY A 40 3.19 62.80 -31.27
CA GLY A 40 4.02 64.00 -31.16
C GLY A 40 5.52 63.71 -31.33
N LEU A 41 5.97 62.52 -30.94
CA LEU A 41 7.34 62.05 -31.15
C LEU A 41 7.59 61.73 -32.63
N ILE A 42 6.66 61.03 -33.28
CA ILE A 42 6.75 60.65 -34.70
C ILE A 42 6.76 61.90 -35.59
N ALA A 43 5.87 62.87 -35.31
CA ALA A 43 5.77 64.12 -36.08
C ALA A 43 7.06 64.97 -36.06
N LYS A 44 7.95 64.74 -35.08
CA LYS A 44 9.23 65.44 -34.92
C LYS A 44 10.43 64.49 -34.98
N ALA A 45 10.28 63.31 -35.57
CA ALA A 45 11.32 62.28 -35.61
C ALA A 45 12.62 62.78 -36.28
N ASP A 46 12.53 63.71 -37.24
CA ASP A 46 13.69 64.31 -37.93
C ASP A 46 14.51 65.25 -37.04
N GLU A 47 13.93 65.80 -35.97
CA GLU A 47 14.64 66.65 -35.01
C GLU A 47 15.49 65.83 -34.02
N ILE A 48 15.33 64.49 -33.99
CA ILE A 48 16.05 63.61 -33.08
C ILE A 48 17.37 63.18 -33.74
N THR A 49 18.45 63.76 -33.24
CA THR A 49 19.80 63.55 -33.76
C THR A 49 20.49 62.34 -33.13
N GLY A 50 21.54 61.83 -33.80
CA GLY A 50 22.36 60.72 -33.31
C GLY A 50 21.84 59.32 -33.68
N LYS A 51 22.58 58.27 -33.27
CA LYS A 51 22.32 56.87 -33.65
C LYS A 51 20.93 56.37 -33.20
N ALA A 52 20.46 56.79 -32.03
CA ALA A 52 19.13 56.42 -31.53
C ALA A 52 18.00 57.09 -32.34
N GLY A 53 18.21 58.32 -32.81
CA GLY A 53 17.27 59.01 -33.70
C GLY A 53 17.19 58.37 -35.09
N GLN A 54 18.32 57.90 -35.62
CA GLN A 54 18.33 57.13 -36.86
C GLN A 54 17.59 55.79 -36.70
N SER A 55 17.87 55.06 -35.62
CA SER A 55 17.19 53.79 -35.31
C SER A 55 15.67 53.95 -35.18
N LEU A 56 15.19 55.05 -34.58
CA LEU A 56 13.76 55.40 -34.51
C LEU A 56 13.15 55.59 -35.90
N ARG A 57 13.84 56.29 -36.82
CA ARG A 57 13.35 56.50 -38.19
C ARG A 57 13.35 55.20 -39.01
N ASP A 58 14.36 54.36 -38.82
CA ASP A 58 14.50 53.09 -39.53
C ASP A 58 13.44 52.04 -39.11
N HIS A 59 12.86 52.17 -37.91
CA HIS A 59 11.89 51.22 -37.34
C HIS A 59 10.53 51.85 -37.05
N LEU A 60 10.21 52.97 -37.70
CA LEU A 60 9.00 53.75 -37.39
C LEU A 60 7.72 52.98 -37.73
N ASP A 61 7.74 52.17 -38.79
CA ASP A 61 6.64 51.29 -39.17
C ASP A 61 6.38 50.20 -38.11
N ASP A 62 7.43 49.64 -37.52
CA ASP A 62 7.32 48.66 -36.43
C ASP A 62 6.71 49.31 -35.18
N VAL A 63 7.11 50.53 -34.85
CA VAL A 63 6.55 51.29 -33.72
C VAL A 63 5.06 51.59 -33.92
N MET A 64 4.65 52.00 -35.12
CA MET A 64 3.24 52.24 -35.43
C MET A 64 2.42 50.94 -35.39
N ARG A 65 2.98 49.84 -35.90
CA ARG A 65 2.37 48.51 -35.79
C ARG A 65 2.21 48.10 -34.33
N ASN A 66 3.26 48.21 -33.52
CA ASN A 66 3.23 47.85 -32.11
C ASN A 66 2.22 48.72 -31.35
N HIS A 67 2.16 50.02 -31.64
CA HIS A 67 1.17 50.91 -31.03
C HIS A 67 -0.25 50.46 -31.37
N ARG A 68 -0.52 50.08 -32.63
CA ARG A 68 -1.83 49.55 -33.03
C ARG A 68 -2.16 48.23 -32.33
N LEU A 69 -1.21 47.30 -32.26
CA LEU A 69 -1.39 45.98 -31.66
C LEU A 69 -1.59 46.06 -30.13
N ASN A 70 -0.91 47.00 -29.47
CA ASN A 70 -1.02 47.20 -28.02
C ASN A 70 -2.28 47.96 -27.60
N ARG A 71 -3.19 48.24 -28.54
CA ARG A 71 -4.50 48.80 -28.22
C ARG A 71 -5.42 47.69 -27.77
N LEU A 72 -5.74 47.67 -26.47
CA LEU A 72 -6.87 46.89 -25.99
C LEU A 72 -8.15 47.41 -26.66
N ILE A 73 -8.88 46.49 -27.28
CA ILE A 73 -10.22 46.74 -27.82
C ILE A 73 -11.15 46.67 -26.61
N THR A 74 -11.77 47.80 -26.25
CA THR A 74 -12.63 47.92 -25.06
C THR A 74 -14.11 47.96 -25.38
N ASP A 75 -14.45 47.80 -26.66
CA ASP A 75 -15.77 47.84 -27.27
C ASP A 75 -16.11 46.52 -27.97
N VAL A 76 -15.53 45.41 -27.50
CA VAL A 76 -15.88 44.07 -27.99
C VAL A 76 -17.33 43.78 -27.56
N GLU A 77 -18.17 43.45 -28.53
CA GLU A 77 -19.52 42.94 -28.24
C GLU A 77 -19.40 41.56 -27.60
N LEU A 78 -19.91 41.42 -26.38
CA LEU A 78 -19.91 40.18 -25.60
C LEU A 78 -21.34 39.83 -25.21
N ASP A 79 -21.66 38.53 -25.23
CA ASP A 79 -22.99 38.01 -24.88
C ASP A 79 -23.33 38.14 -23.39
N LYS A 80 -22.33 38.49 -22.56
CA LYS A 80 -22.45 38.60 -21.11
C LYS A 80 -21.95 39.95 -20.63
N ALA A 81 -22.70 40.57 -19.72
CA ALA A 81 -22.24 41.71 -18.94
C ALA A 81 -21.41 41.24 -17.72
N VAL A 82 -20.70 42.17 -17.08
CA VAL A 82 -19.91 41.88 -15.87
C VAL A 82 -20.77 41.29 -14.74
N ALA A 83 -22.04 41.70 -14.64
CA ALA A 83 -22.98 41.17 -13.66
C ALA A 83 -23.30 39.68 -13.88
N ASP A 84 -23.28 39.20 -15.13
CA ASP A 84 -23.55 37.79 -15.46
C ASP A 84 -22.37 36.85 -15.12
N LEU A 85 -21.24 37.42 -14.70
CA LEU A 85 -20.02 36.70 -14.32
C LEU A 85 -19.85 36.59 -12.80
N GLU A 86 -20.89 36.94 -12.03
CA GLU A 86 -20.89 36.75 -10.58
C GLU A 86 -20.69 35.27 -10.24
N TRP A 87 -19.80 34.99 -9.29
CA TRP A 87 -19.52 33.62 -8.87
C TRP A 87 -20.59 33.14 -7.91
N HIS A 88 -21.35 32.11 -8.32
CA HIS A 88 -22.48 31.62 -7.56
C HIS A 88 -22.11 30.51 -6.57
N GLY A 89 -20.88 30.01 -6.57
CA GLY A 89 -20.41 28.93 -5.72
C GLY A 89 -19.93 27.69 -6.49
N TRP A 90 -19.81 26.55 -5.82
CA TRP A 90 -19.29 25.29 -6.39
C TRP A 90 -20.23 24.11 -6.15
N ASP A 91 -20.33 23.18 -7.11
CA ASP A 91 -21.18 21.99 -7.00
C ASP A 91 -20.51 20.90 -6.14
N VAL A 92 -21.14 20.50 -5.04
CA VAL A 92 -20.52 19.58 -4.08
C VAL A 92 -20.33 18.18 -4.66
N ALA A 93 -21.33 17.65 -5.35
CA ALA A 93 -21.33 16.29 -5.83
C ALA A 93 -20.32 16.09 -6.97
N GLU A 94 -20.34 17.00 -7.95
CA GLU A 94 -19.40 16.98 -9.08
C GLU A 94 -17.96 17.20 -8.61
N THR A 95 -17.76 18.12 -7.65
CA THR A 95 -16.43 18.42 -7.12
C THR A 95 -15.87 17.29 -6.27
N ASN A 96 -16.66 16.69 -5.37
CA ASN A 96 -16.21 15.55 -4.57
C ASN A 96 -15.90 14.34 -5.45
N SER A 97 -16.76 14.04 -6.44
CA SER A 97 -16.51 12.97 -7.41
C SER A 97 -15.19 13.19 -8.16
N LEU A 98 -14.94 14.41 -8.63
CA LEU A 98 -13.69 14.77 -9.29
C LEU A 98 -12.49 14.69 -8.33
N PHE A 99 -12.63 15.17 -7.10
CA PHE A 99 -11.55 15.20 -6.12
C PHE A 99 -11.19 13.80 -5.66
N ASP A 100 -12.17 12.90 -5.54
CA ASP A 100 -11.95 11.48 -5.25
C ASP A 100 -11.25 10.78 -6.41
N ALA A 101 -11.67 11.06 -7.65
CA ALA A 101 -11.00 10.53 -8.84
C ALA A 101 -9.53 10.98 -8.92
N LEU A 102 -9.25 12.23 -8.53
CA LEU A 102 -7.91 12.83 -8.56
C LEU A 102 -7.13 12.67 -7.25
N GLN A 103 -7.72 12.06 -6.22
CA GLN A 103 -7.13 11.87 -4.89
C GLN A 103 -6.74 13.19 -4.18
N PHE A 104 -7.53 14.24 -4.36
CA PHE A 104 -7.30 15.61 -3.87
C PHE A 104 -7.91 15.89 -2.48
N ARG A 105 -7.81 14.95 -1.53
CA ARG A 105 -8.40 15.09 -0.17
C ARG A 105 -7.95 16.37 0.55
N ALA A 106 -6.65 16.67 0.59
CA ALA A 106 -6.15 17.89 1.25
C ALA A 106 -6.63 19.19 0.59
N LEU A 107 -7.00 19.17 -0.69
CA LEU A 107 -7.60 20.32 -1.36
C LEU A 107 -9.11 20.36 -1.14
N GLY A 108 -9.78 19.19 -1.06
CA GLY A 108 -11.19 19.06 -0.69
C GLY A 108 -11.46 19.53 0.73
N ASP A 109 -10.67 19.08 1.69
CA ASP A 109 -10.74 19.50 3.09
C ASP A 109 -10.55 21.01 3.20
N ARG A 110 -9.59 21.57 2.44
CA ARG A 110 -9.37 23.02 2.38
C ARG A 110 -10.50 23.77 1.67
N LEU A 111 -11.09 23.21 0.62
CA LEU A 111 -12.23 23.80 -0.09
C LEU A 111 -13.44 23.88 0.86
N ASN A 112 -13.75 22.78 1.52
CA ASN A 112 -14.81 22.70 2.53
C ASN A 112 -14.55 23.66 3.69
N ALA A 113 -13.35 23.64 4.27
CA ALA A 113 -13.03 24.51 5.41
C ALA A 113 -13.09 26.02 5.10
N ASN A 114 -12.77 26.43 3.86
CA ASN A 114 -12.66 27.85 3.51
C ASN A 114 -13.85 28.42 2.73
N LEU A 115 -14.65 27.57 2.07
CA LEU A 115 -15.70 27.99 1.13
C LEU A 115 -16.99 27.16 1.27
N ALA A 116 -17.25 26.56 2.44
CA ALA A 116 -18.50 25.84 2.72
C ALA A 116 -19.75 26.71 2.54
N ASP A 117 -19.68 28.00 2.86
CA ASP A 117 -20.78 28.97 2.71
C ASP A 117 -21.13 29.27 1.24
N LYS A 118 -20.29 28.83 0.30
CA LYS A 118 -20.43 28.97 -1.15
C LYS A 118 -20.66 27.63 -1.86
N ALA A 119 -20.98 26.58 -1.13
CA ALA A 119 -21.40 25.31 -1.72
C ALA A 119 -22.82 25.43 -2.31
N VAL A 120 -23.00 25.02 -3.56
CA VAL A 120 -24.26 25.01 -4.32
C VAL A 120 -24.51 23.59 -4.78
N GLY A 121 -25.75 23.20 -5.02
CA GLY A 121 -26.03 21.82 -5.40
C GLY A 121 -25.77 20.84 -4.24
N ALA A 122 -25.57 21.35 -3.02
CA ALA A 122 -25.96 20.68 -1.81
C ALA A 122 -27.49 20.52 -1.81
N ALA A 123 -28.00 19.67 -2.71
CA ALA A 123 -28.64 18.52 -2.15
C ALA A 123 -27.59 17.97 -1.17
N VAL A 124 -27.73 18.12 0.15
CA VAL A 124 -28.76 17.34 0.84
C VAL A 124 -29.42 16.39 -0.16
N ALA A 125 -28.62 15.48 -0.76
CA ALA A 125 -29.08 14.11 -0.81
C ALA A 125 -29.64 13.96 0.59
N PRO A 126 -30.97 13.75 0.75
CA PRO A 126 -31.52 13.60 2.08
C PRO A 126 -30.49 12.72 2.77
N VAL A 127 -29.87 13.23 3.86
CA VAL A 127 -29.15 12.37 4.80
C VAL A 127 -30.13 11.24 4.94
N ALA A 128 -29.88 10.11 4.25
CA ALA A 128 -30.98 9.27 3.78
C ALA A 128 -31.81 9.02 5.00
N GLU A 129 -33.01 9.63 5.05
CA GLU A 129 -33.68 10.00 6.31
C GLU A 129 -33.52 8.79 7.20
N THR A 130 -32.67 8.92 8.24
CA THR A 130 -32.05 7.76 8.90
C THR A 130 -33.17 6.78 9.09
N ALA A 131 -33.08 5.59 8.46
CA ALA A 131 -34.03 4.55 8.80
C ALA A 131 -33.77 4.32 10.29
N GLN A 132 -34.59 4.94 11.13
CA GLN A 132 -34.33 5.00 12.55
C GLN A 132 -34.36 3.56 12.99
N VAL A 133 -33.19 3.07 13.37
CA VAL A 133 -33.05 1.71 13.85
C VAL A 133 -33.77 1.69 15.19
N GLU A 134 -34.73 0.79 15.33
CA GLU A 134 -35.39 0.58 16.61
C GLU A 134 -34.37 -0.05 17.57
N THR A 135 -33.87 0.75 18.50
CA THR A 135 -32.81 0.35 19.43
C THR A 135 -33.41 -0.24 20.71
N ALA A 136 -32.84 -1.35 21.16
CA ALA A 136 -33.18 -1.97 22.44
C ALA A 136 -31.90 -2.33 23.21
N VAL A 137 -31.93 -2.13 24.52
CA VAL A 137 -30.92 -2.66 25.44
C VAL A 137 -31.37 -4.06 25.88
N LEU A 138 -30.45 -5.03 25.88
CA LEU A 138 -30.74 -6.39 26.32
C LEU A 138 -31.26 -6.40 27.76
N VAL A 139 -32.42 -7.02 27.94
CA VAL A 139 -32.98 -7.36 29.25
C VAL A 139 -32.60 -8.83 29.54
N PRO A 140 -32.23 -9.18 30.79
CA PRO A 140 -31.83 -10.55 31.15
C PRO A 140 -32.81 -11.62 30.64
N GLY A 141 -32.28 -12.64 29.96
CA GLY A 141 -33.01 -13.73 29.30
C GLY A 141 -33.63 -13.36 27.95
N GLY A 142 -33.43 -12.14 27.45
CA GLY A 142 -34.04 -11.62 26.24
C GLY A 142 -33.33 -12.01 24.94
N LEU A 143 -32.07 -12.45 24.99
CA LEU A 143 -31.25 -12.63 23.79
C LEU A 143 -31.75 -13.78 22.92
N ALA A 144 -32.16 -14.89 23.56
CA ALA A 144 -32.71 -16.05 22.87
C ALA A 144 -33.97 -15.70 22.06
N ALA A 145 -34.86 -14.91 22.64
CA ALA A 145 -36.09 -14.46 21.99
C ALA A 145 -35.75 -13.55 20.81
N TRP A 146 -34.86 -12.56 21.01
CA TRP A 146 -34.46 -11.65 19.95
C TRP A 146 -33.84 -12.39 18.77
N LEU A 147 -32.86 -13.29 19.00
CA LEU A 147 -32.23 -14.09 17.95
C LEU A 147 -33.18 -15.10 17.29
N GLY A 148 -34.20 -15.57 18.01
CA GLY A 148 -35.19 -16.53 17.53
C GLY A 148 -36.19 -15.94 16.54
N GLU A 149 -36.52 -14.65 16.67
CA GLU A 149 -37.39 -13.92 15.75
C GLU A 149 -36.71 -13.52 14.42
N ARG A 150 -35.42 -13.78 14.31
CA ARG A 150 -34.55 -13.39 13.21
C ARG A 150 -34.28 -14.52 12.22
N THR A 151 -34.43 -14.20 10.95
CA THR A 151 -34.36 -15.17 9.84
C THR A 151 -33.34 -14.80 8.76
N GLY A 152 -32.89 -13.55 8.73
CA GLY A 152 -31.88 -13.03 7.83
C GLY A 152 -30.47 -13.08 8.41
N ASP A 153 -29.59 -12.30 7.78
CA ASP A 153 -28.22 -12.11 8.22
C ASP A 153 -28.19 -11.05 9.33
N VAL A 154 -27.51 -11.35 10.44
CA VAL A 154 -27.40 -10.41 11.56
C VAL A 154 -26.05 -9.69 11.46
N ALA A 155 -26.08 -8.37 11.46
CA ALA A 155 -24.88 -7.57 11.52
C ALA A 155 -24.42 -7.36 12.97
N VAL A 156 -23.11 -7.36 13.17
CA VAL A 156 -22.46 -7.19 14.47
C VAL A 156 -21.57 -5.95 14.41
N ALA A 157 -21.78 -5.01 15.32
CA ALA A 157 -20.82 -3.96 15.66
C ALA A 157 -20.37 -4.15 17.11
N PHE A 158 -19.14 -3.76 17.39
CA PHE A 158 -18.56 -3.93 18.72
C PHE A 158 -17.53 -2.83 18.99
N THR A 159 -17.33 -2.54 20.27
CA THR A 159 -16.26 -1.66 20.76
C THR A 159 -15.37 -2.43 21.73
N GLY A 160 -14.14 -1.98 21.91
CA GLY A 160 -13.18 -2.68 22.75
C GLY A 160 -11.74 -2.42 22.36
N THR A 161 -10.84 -3.25 22.91
CA THR A 161 -9.41 -3.22 22.58
C THR A 161 -9.02 -4.50 21.88
N PHE A 162 -8.34 -4.40 20.73
CA PHE A 162 -7.99 -5.54 19.89
C PHE A 162 -6.59 -5.32 19.32
N ALA A 163 -5.65 -6.20 19.63
CA ALA A 163 -4.28 -6.12 19.16
C ALA A 163 -3.57 -7.47 19.25
N SER A 164 -2.76 -7.80 18.25
CA SER A 164 -1.81 -8.91 18.30
C SER A 164 -2.42 -10.24 18.80
N GLY A 165 -3.52 -10.68 18.20
CA GLY A 165 -4.15 -11.95 18.56
C GLY A 165 -4.99 -11.94 19.84
N ALA A 166 -5.09 -10.80 20.54
CA ALA A 166 -5.86 -10.66 21.76
C ALA A 166 -6.94 -9.57 21.63
N GLY A 167 -7.95 -9.61 22.50
CA GLY A 167 -8.87 -8.50 22.62
C GLY A 167 -9.83 -8.58 23.79
N SER A 168 -10.66 -7.55 23.93
CA SER A 168 -11.74 -7.47 24.91
C SER A 168 -12.90 -6.69 24.31
N PHE A 169 -14.13 -7.16 24.52
CA PHE A 169 -15.32 -6.41 24.15
C PHE A 169 -15.79 -5.53 25.30
N ASP A 170 -16.03 -4.25 25.03
CA ASP A 170 -16.72 -3.35 25.95
C ASP A 170 -18.23 -3.39 25.70
N THR A 171 -18.63 -3.29 24.42
CA THR A 171 -20.03 -3.34 23.98
C THR A 171 -20.18 -4.17 22.71
N ILE A 172 -21.37 -4.75 22.53
CA ILE A 172 -21.79 -5.43 21.30
C ILE A 172 -23.19 -4.94 20.93
N ALA A 173 -23.38 -4.63 19.64
CA ALA A 173 -24.67 -4.36 19.04
C ALA A 173 -24.95 -5.31 17.87
N LEU A 174 -26.16 -5.85 17.84
CA LEU A 174 -26.68 -6.71 16.78
C LEU A 174 -27.75 -5.94 16.01
N ALA A 175 -27.80 -6.08 14.68
CA ALA A 175 -28.84 -5.46 13.87
C ALA A 175 -29.37 -6.37 12.76
N GLU A 176 -30.69 -6.40 12.59
CA GLU A 176 -31.37 -7.01 11.44
C GLU A 176 -32.73 -6.33 11.22
N GLY A 177 -33.09 -6.08 9.95
CA GLY A 177 -34.46 -5.68 9.59
C GLY A 177 -34.91 -4.34 10.17
N GLY A 178 -33.97 -3.44 10.49
CA GLY A 178 -34.27 -2.13 11.10
C GLY A 178 -34.41 -2.18 12.63
N GLN A 179 -34.17 -3.32 13.26
CA GLN A 179 -34.13 -3.47 14.72
C GLN A 179 -32.71 -3.76 15.17
N ALA A 180 -32.31 -3.20 16.31
CA ALA A 180 -31.01 -3.47 16.91
C ALA A 180 -31.10 -3.77 18.40
N LEU A 181 -30.20 -4.61 18.86
CA LEU A 181 -30.06 -5.02 20.25
C LEU A 181 -28.64 -4.75 20.73
N TRP A 182 -28.50 -4.03 21.83
CA TRP A 182 -27.23 -3.67 22.44
C TRP A 182 -27.05 -4.36 23.78
N PHE A 183 -25.82 -4.80 24.09
CA PHE A 183 -25.45 -5.33 25.40
C PHE A 183 -23.97 -5.16 25.71
N GLU A 184 -23.65 -5.13 27.01
CA GLU A 184 -22.27 -5.26 27.51
C GLU A 184 -22.00 -6.76 27.79
N PRO A 185 -20.97 -7.37 27.20
CA PRO A 185 -20.66 -8.79 27.45
C PRO A 185 -20.46 -9.14 28.92
N SER A 186 -19.96 -8.20 29.72
CA SER A 186 -19.78 -8.34 31.17
C SER A 186 -21.10 -8.46 31.95
N GLN A 187 -22.23 -8.11 31.34
CA GLN A 187 -23.56 -8.11 31.95
C GLN A 187 -24.45 -9.27 31.47
N LEU A 188 -23.94 -10.15 30.60
CA LEU A 188 -24.69 -11.33 30.16
C LEU A 188 -24.96 -12.26 31.33
N ASP A 189 -26.21 -12.69 31.49
CA ASP A 189 -26.55 -13.78 32.38
C ASP A 189 -26.25 -15.14 31.75
N ALA A 190 -26.33 -16.21 32.54
CA ALA A 190 -26.00 -17.56 32.07
C ALA A 190 -26.96 -18.10 30.98
N GLU A 191 -28.16 -17.56 30.84
CA GLU A 191 -29.11 -17.95 29.79
C GLU A 191 -28.79 -17.23 28.46
N ASP A 192 -28.56 -15.93 28.53
CA ASP A 192 -28.16 -15.12 27.39
C ASP A 192 -26.78 -15.55 26.87
N GLU A 193 -25.80 -15.81 27.75
CA GLU A 193 -24.47 -16.29 27.32
C GLU A 193 -24.54 -17.64 26.60
N ARG A 194 -25.40 -18.57 27.06
CA ARG A 194 -25.64 -19.84 26.34
C ARG A 194 -26.26 -19.62 24.97
N SER A 195 -27.17 -18.66 24.86
CA SER A 195 -27.84 -18.31 23.60
C SER A 195 -26.88 -17.64 22.63
N TRP A 196 -26.05 -16.74 23.13
CA TRP A 196 -24.98 -16.05 22.41
C TRP A 196 -23.97 -17.04 21.84
N THR A 197 -23.39 -17.89 22.70
CA THR A 197 -22.37 -18.88 22.29
C THR A 197 -22.93 -19.91 21.32
N ALA A 198 -24.18 -20.36 21.51
CA ALA A 198 -24.85 -21.24 20.55
C ALA A 198 -25.08 -20.57 19.19
N TRP A 199 -25.44 -19.28 19.18
CA TRP A 199 -25.61 -18.53 17.94
C TRP A 199 -24.29 -18.27 17.23
N LEU A 200 -23.23 -17.90 17.95
CA LEU A 200 -21.88 -17.74 17.41
C LEU A 200 -21.42 -19.01 16.69
N ALA A 201 -21.60 -20.17 17.32
CA ALA A 201 -21.15 -21.46 16.78
C ALA A 201 -21.99 -22.00 15.61
N ASP A 202 -23.18 -21.45 15.31
CA ASP A 202 -24.04 -21.98 14.24
C ASP A 202 -23.66 -21.40 12.86
N PRO A 203 -23.10 -22.19 11.92
CA PRO A 203 -22.73 -21.71 10.59
C PRO A 203 -23.95 -21.37 9.71
N ARG A 204 -25.16 -21.81 10.09
CA ARG A 204 -26.41 -21.52 9.36
C ARG A 204 -27.02 -20.18 9.73
N LYS A 205 -26.48 -19.51 10.76
CA LYS A 205 -26.87 -18.17 11.18
C LYS A 205 -25.78 -17.19 10.71
N PRO A 206 -25.98 -16.50 9.57
CA PRO A 206 -24.93 -15.68 8.99
C PRO A 206 -24.63 -14.43 9.83
N LYS A 207 -23.34 -14.10 9.91
CA LYS A 207 -22.84 -12.88 10.57
C LYS A 207 -22.22 -11.94 9.55
N LEU A 208 -22.61 -10.68 9.62
CA LEU A 208 -22.01 -9.58 8.86
C LEU A 208 -21.22 -8.73 9.84
N VAL A 209 -19.93 -8.52 9.57
CA VAL A 209 -19.03 -7.86 10.52
C VAL A 209 -18.20 -6.80 9.80
N HIS A 210 -17.72 -5.81 10.54
CA HIS A 210 -16.62 -4.96 10.12
C HIS A 210 -15.39 -5.34 10.94
N ASP A 211 -14.30 -5.74 10.28
CA ASP A 211 -13.12 -6.32 10.94
C ASP A 211 -13.44 -7.60 11.72
N ALA A 212 -13.76 -8.65 10.97
CA ALA A 212 -14.09 -9.96 11.53
C ALA A 212 -12.91 -10.58 12.29
N LYS A 213 -11.67 -10.15 12.02
CA LYS A 213 -10.50 -10.67 12.70
C LYS A 213 -10.43 -10.20 14.15
N ALA A 214 -10.68 -8.91 14.39
CA ALA A 214 -10.82 -8.37 15.75
C ALA A 214 -11.98 -9.04 16.51
N PHE A 215 -13.10 -9.32 15.81
CA PHE A 215 -14.23 -10.05 16.39
C PHE A 215 -13.85 -11.48 16.83
N LEU A 216 -13.06 -12.21 16.03
CA LEU A 216 -12.57 -13.54 16.38
C LEU A 216 -11.62 -13.51 17.58
N TRP A 217 -10.70 -12.54 17.66
CA TRP A 217 -9.80 -12.38 18.81
C TRP A 217 -10.57 -12.09 20.10
N GLY A 218 -11.56 -11.20 20.04
CA GLY A 218 -12.40 -10.89 21.19
C GLY A 218 -13.21 -12.09 21.67
N ALA A 219 -13.72 -12.92 20.74
CA ALA A 219 -14.46 -14.12 21.08
C ALA A 219 -13.59 -15.16 21.79
N ASP A 220 -12.36 -15.38 21.30
CA ASP A 220 -11.39 -16.28 21.92
C ASP A 220 -11.03 -15.80 23.34
N ALA A 221 -10.72 -14.51 23.51
CA ALA A 221 -10.40 -13.93 24.81
C ALA A 221 -11.56 -13.98 25.82
N ALA A 222 -12.80 -13.92 25.34
CA ALA A 222 -14.00 -14.09 26.15
C ALA A 222 -14.29 -15.58 26.51
N GLY A 223 -13.52 -16.53 25.97
CA GLY A 223 -13.77 -17.96 26.15
C GLY A 223 -14.97 -18.49 25.36
N TRP A 224 -15.41 -17.77 24.34
CA TRP A 224 -16.51 -18.15 23.46
C TRP A 224 -16.05 -19.06 22.32
N PRO A 225 -16.93 -19.86 21.71
CA PRO A 225 -16.58 -20.64 20.53
C PRO A 225 -16.22 -19.73 19.36
N GLU A 226 -15.33 -20.20 18.47
CA GLU A 226 -14.98 -19.51 17.23
C GLU A 226 -16.25 -19.16 16.44
N PRO A 227 -16.53 -17.85 16.20
CA PRO A 227 -17.67 -17.43 15.39
C PRO A 227 -17.71 -18.11 14.02
N ALA A 228 -18.74 -18.95 13.80
CA ALA A 228 -19.00 -19.62 12.54
C ALA A 228 -20.00 -18.83 11.69
N GLY A 229 -20.04 -19.07 10.38
CA GLY A 229 -21.02 -18.41 9.51
C GLY A 229 -20.72 -16.93 9.24
N LEU A 230 -19.44 -16.53 9.30
CA LEU A 230 -18.99 -15.22 8.80
C LEU A 230 -19.28 -15.13 7.31
N LYS A 231 -20.33 -14.38 6.94
CA LYS A 231 -20.80 -14.24 5.56
C LYS A 231 -20.22 -13.03 4.87
N ALA A 232 -19.91 -11.97 5.63
CA ALA A 232 -19.27 -10.79 5.08
C ALA A 232 -18.37 -10.11 6.12
N ASP A 233 -17.21 -9.67 5.65
CA ASP A 233 -16.41 -8.64 6.31
C ASP A 233 -16.39 -7.40 5.42
N THR A 234 -16.99 -6.31 5.90
CA THR A 234 -17.14 -5.07 5.11
C THR A 234 -15.83 -4.35 4.83
N MET A 235 -14.79 -4.56 5.67
CA MET A 235 -13.44 -4.06 5.43
C MET A 235 -12.78 -4.83 4.27
N ILE A 236 -12.87 -6.16 4.29
CA ILE A 236 -12.30 -7.03 3.26
C ILE A 236 -13.03 -6.87 1.92
N ALA A 237 -14.36 -6.75 1.95
CA ALA A 237 -15.16 -6.49 0.77
C ALA A 237 -14.79 -5.14 0.12
N ALA A 238 -14.62 -4.09 0.92
CA ALA A 238 -14.15 -2.79 0.43
C ALA A 238 -12.75 -2.87 -0.18
N TYR A 239 -11.84 -3.65 0.41
CA TYR A 239 -10.50 -3.89 -0.13
C TYR A 239 -10.55 -4.56 -1.50
N LEU A 240 -11.36 -5.59 -1.70
CA LEU A 240 -11.51 -6.22 -3.02
C LEU A 240 -12.03 -5.24 -4.08
N LEU A 241 -12.98 -4.38 -3.69
CA LEU A 241 -13.52 -3.34 -4.57
C LEU A 241 -12.51 -2.22 -4.86
N LYS A 242 -11.64 -1.86 -3.92
CA LYS A 242 -10.66 -0.78 -4.12
C LYS A 242 -9.40 -1.00 -3.27
N PRO A 243 -8.45 -1.83 -3.73
CA PRO A 243 -7.33 -2.30 -2.91
C PRO A 243 -6.26 -1.24 -2.62
N GLU A 244 -6.27 -0.11 -3.32
CA GLU A 244 -5.34 1.01 -3.15
C GLU A 244 -5.95 2.17 -2.33
N GLN A 245 -7.04 1.90 -1.61
CA GLN A 245 -7.66 2.88 -0.73
C GLN A 245 -6.82 3.10 0.54
N ARG A 246 -6.81 4.35 1.03
CA ARG A 246 -5.98 4.75 2.19
C ARG A 246 -6.48 4.20 3.53
N SER A 247 -7.80 4.07 3.67
CA SER A 247 -8.47 3.67 4.91
C SER A 247 -9.67 2.81 4.58
N TYR A 248 -9.89 1.79 5.40
CA TYR A 248 -11.07 0.94 5.35
C TYR A 248 -11.86 1.02 6.65
N ALA A 249 -11.73 2.10 7.44
CA ALA A 249 -12.50 2.29 8.65
C ALA A 249 -14.01 2.40 8.35
N LEU A 250 -14.85 1.88 9.24
CA LEU A 250 -16.30 1.84 9.06
C LEU A 250 -16.90 3.21 8.71
N GLY A 251 -16.47 4.28 9.39
CA GLY A 251 -16.93 5.65 9.13
C GLY A 251 -16.60 6.14 7.71
N ASP A 252 -15.37 5.90 7.24
CA ASP A 252 -14.96 6.27 5.88
C ASP A 252 -15.79 5.48 4.84
N LEU A 253 -16.03 4.19 5.08
CA LEU A 253 -16.81 3.34 4.18
C LEU A 253 -18.30 3.72 4.19
N ALA A 254 -18.88 4.05 5.34
CA ALA A 254 -20.24 4.54 5.47
C ALA A 254 -20.45 5.81 4.64
N MET A 255 -19.52 6.76 4.73
CA MET A 255 -19.58 7.98 3.95
C MET A 255 -19.42 7.68 2.45
N GLN A 256 -18.45 6.86 2.07
CA GLN A 256 -18.16 6.56 0.67
C GLN A 256 -19.26 5.76 -0.05
N TYR A 257 -19.86 4.77 0.61
CA TYR A 257 -20.81 3.85 -0.02
C TYR A 257 -22.27 4.23 0.24
N LEU A 258 -22.57 4.84 1.39
CA LEU A 258 -23.94 5.16 1.81
C LEU A 258 -24.21 6.67 1.92
N GLY A 259 -23.17 7.52 1.87
CA GLY A 259 -23.31 8.97 2.07
C GLY A 259 -23.69 9.33 3.50
N ARG A 260 -23.29 8.51 4.48
CA ARG A 260 -23.63 8.69 5.90
C ARG A 260 -22.39 9.03 6.72
N GLU A 261 -22.49 10.08 7.52
CA GLU A 261 -21.54 10.32 8.60
C GLU A 261 -21.89 9.43 9.79
N LEU A 262 -20.89 8.73 10.30
CA LEU A 262 -20.96 8.04 11.58
C LEU A 262 -20.25 8.90 12.62
N GLU A 263 -20.96 9.27 13.68
CA GLU A 263 -20.30 9.77 14.88
C GLU A 263 -19.49 8.62 15.47
N THR A 264 -18.18 8.68 15.28
CA THR A 264 -17.27 7.68 15.87
C THR A 264 -16.87 8.15 17.27
N ALA A 265 -16.65 7.23 18.21
CA ALA A 265 -16.16 7.60 19.54
C ALA A 265 -14.82 8.38 19.50
N GLN A 266 -14.04 8.23 18.42
CA GLN A 266 -12.81 9.01 18.18
C GLN A 266 -13.06 10.48 17.84
N THR A 267 -14.13 10.82 17.11
CA THR A 267 -14.48 12.23 16.85
C THR A 267 -14.87 13.00 18.11
N ALA A 268 -15.36 12.33 19.16
CA ALA A 268 -15.64 12.96 20.44
C ALA A 268 -14.37 13.27 21.28
N ALA A 269 -13.24 12.61 20.98
CA ALA A 269 -11.99 12.76 21.73
C ALA A 269 -11.03 13.80 21.12
N ASP A 270 -11.03 13.98 19.79
CA ASP A 270 -10.07 14.87 19.09
C ASP A 270 -10.60 16.29 18.84
N ASP A 271 -11.91 16.50 18.73
CA ASP A 271 -12.50 17.83 18.57
C ASP A 271 -12.98 18.38 19.91
N GLY A 272 -12.05 19.00 20.65
CA GLY A 272 -12.35 20.15 21.51
C GLY A 272 -13.54 20.01 22.47
N ALA A 273 -13.81 18.81 23.00
CA ALA A 273 -14.91 18.53 23.94
C ALA A 273 -14.83 19.35 25.26
N LEU A 274 -13.77 20.13 25.46
CA LEU A 274 -13.70 21.13 26.51
C LEU A 274 -14.51 22.42 26.23
N PHE A 275 -15.01 22.63 25.01
CA PHE A 275 -15.66 23.89 24.60
C PHE A 275 -17.00 23.73 23.87
N SER A 276 -17.65 22.56 23.93
CA SER A 276 -19.03 22.46 23.43
C SER A 276 -19.98 23.23 24.36
N ASP A 277 -20.99 23.90 23.80
CA ASP A 277 -22.01 24.62 24.58
C ASP A 277 -22.73 23.69 25.58
N ALA A 278 -22.76 22.37 25.30
CA ALA A 278 -23.26 21.34 26.21
C ALA A 278 -22.41 21.19 27.49
N ALA A 279 -21.08 21.29 27.39
CA ALA A 279 -20.17 21.27 28.54
C ALA A 279 -20.30 22.52 29.44
N LEU A 280 -20.70 23.67 28.85
CA LEU A 280 -20.95 24.91 29.57
C LEU A 280 -22.34 24.98 30.23
N ALA A 281 -23.29 24.16 29.77
CA ALA A 281 -24.68 24.15 30.26
C ALA A 281 -24.91 23.24 31.48
N GLY A 282 -23.93 22.40 31.87
CA GLY A 282 -24.04 21.56 33.07
C GLY A 282 -25.24 20.60 33.07
N GLN A 283 -25.76 20.25 31.89
CA GLN A 283 -26.78 19.23 31.73
C GLN A 283 -26.08 17.89 31.41
N PRO A 284 -26.30 16.82 32.19
CA PRO A 284 -25.84 15.50 31.79
C PRO A 284 -26.61 15.12 30.52
N ALA A 285 -25.92 15.05 29.39
CA ALA A 285 -26.39 14.20 28.32
C ALA A 285 -26.42 12.77 28.87
N ASP A 286 -27.49 12.02 28.59
CA ASP A 286 -27.63 10.63 29.01
C ASP A 286 -26.63 9.79 28.18
N ASP A 287 -25.37 9.76 28.63
CA ASP A 287 -24.18 9.26 27.91
C ASP A 287 -24.37 7.81 27.43
N ASP A 288 -25.11 7.02 28.22
CA ASP A 288 -25.47 5.63 27.88
C ASP A 288 -26.44 5.52 26.70
N THR A 289 -27.44 6.39 26.60
CA THR A 289 -28.41 6.35 25.49
C THR A 289 -27.76 6.76 24.17
N ALA A 290 -26.87 7.75 24.19
CA ALA A 290 -26.12 8.17 23.02
C ALA A 290 -25.20 7.05 22.52
N ARG A 291 -24.47 6.39 23.44
CA ARG A 291 -23.61 5.24 23.15
C ARG A 291 -24.39 4.06 22.56
N VAL A 292 -25.51 3.68 23.18
CA VAL A 292 -26.39 2.60 22.67
C VAL A 292 -26.87 2.90 21.25
N ASN A 293 -27.28 4.14 20.98
CA ASN A 293 -27.74 4.54 19.65
C ASN A 293 -26.61 4.54 18.62
N ALA A 294 -25.41 4.97 18.99
CA ALA A 294 -24.25 4.96 18.11
C ALA A 294 -23.85 3.52 17.72
N ASP A 295 -23.74 2.61 18.70
CA ASP A 295 -23.38 1.21 18.47
C ASP A 295 -24.45 0.48 17.63
N CYS A 296 -25.73 0.67 17.94
CA CYS A 296 -26.84 0.12 17.15
C CYS A 296 -26.84 0.65 15.71
N THR A 297 -26.55 1.95 15.53
CA THR A 297 -26.44 2.56 14.20
C THR A 297 -25.26 1.99 13.43
N ALA A 298 -24.12 1.78 14.09
CA ALA A 298 -22.96 1.14 13.48
C ALA A 298 -23.29 -0.28 13.00
N ALA A 299 -23.98 -1.10 13.81
CA ALA A 299 -24.41 -2.44 13.41
C ALA A 299 -25.34 -2.41 12.19
N ALA A 300 -26.31 -1.49 12.15
CA ALA A 300 -27.18 -1.33 10.99
C ALA A 300 -26.42 -0.88 9.74
N VAL A 301 -25.45 0.03 9.88
CA VAL A 301 -24.57 0.44 8.78
C VAL A 301 -23.72 -0.72 8.26
N VAL A 302 -23.23 -1.61 9.13
CA VAL A 302 -22.55 -2.84 8.69
C VAL A 302 -23.47 -3.70 7.82
N ALA A 303 -24.74 -3.87 8.20
CA ALA A 303 -25.72 -4.62 7.40
C ALA A 303 -25.92 -4.00 6.00
N GLU A 304 -26.11 -2.68 5.96
CA GLU A 304 -26.33 -1.94 4.70
C GLU A 304 -25.08 -1.94 3.80
N LEU A 305 -23.90 -1.74 4.39
CA LEU A 305 -22.63 -1.80 3.67
C LEU A 305 -22.41 -3.19 3.09
N ALA A 306 -22.61 -4.25 3.87
CA ALA A 306 -22.46 -5.62 3.38
C ALA A 306 -23.38 -5.91 2.20
N ALA A 307 -24.64 -5.47 2.26
CA ALA A 307 -25.59 -5.63 1.17
C ALA A 307 -25.18 -4.86 -0.10
N GLU A 308 -24.71 -3.62 0.02
CA GLU A 308 -24.25 -2.81 -1.11
C GLU A 308 -22.94 -3.35 -1.71
N GLN A 309 -21.99 -3.73 -0.87
CA GLN A 309 -20.70 -4.27 -1.30
C GLN A 309 -20.88 -5.63 -1.97
N SER A 310 -21.76 -6.50 -1.46
CA SER A 310 -22.09 -7.78 -2.09
C SER A 310 -22.58 -7.60 -3.52
N LYS A 311 -23.53 -6.68 -3.77
CA LYS A 311 -24.00 -6.35 -5.13
C LYS A 311 -22.85 -5.89 -6.04
N ARG A 312 -21.94 -5.06 -5.53
CA ARG A 312 -20.79 -4.57 -6.31
C ARG A 312 -19.77 -5.67 -6.60
N LEU A 313 -19.54 -6.58 -5.65
CA LEU A 313 -18.67 -7.74 -5.83
C LEU A 313 -19.23 -8.68 -6.91
N GLU A 314 -20.55 -8.93 -6.90
CA GLU A 314 -21.23 -9.70 -7.95
C GLU A 314 -21.07 -9.05 -9.33
N GLN A 315 -21.35 -7.74 -9.44
CA GLN A 315 -21.20 -6.98 -10.68
C GLN A 315 -19.77 -6.99 -11.23
N ARG A 316 -18.77 -7.15 -10.34
CA ARG A 316 -17.35 -7.24 -10.70
C ARG A 316 -16.84 -8.66 -10.84
N HIS A 317 -17.69 -9.67 -10.70
CA HIS A 317 -17.30 -11.09 -10.72
C HIS A 317 -16.25 -11.44 -9.65
N GLN A 318 -16.31 -10.79 -8.48
CA GLN A 318 -15.40 -11.00 -7.36
C GLN A 318 -16.08 -11.65 -6.13
N ALA A 319 -17.36 -11.99 -6.23
CA ALA A 319 -18.09 -12.66 -5.15
C ALA A 319 -17.41 -13.98 -4.73
N ALA A 320 -17.06 -14.85 -5.69
CA ALA A 320 -16.36 -16.11 -5.41
C ALA A 320 -15.00 -15.88 -4.71
N LEU A 321 -14.25 -14.86 -5.11
CA LEU A 321 -12.99 -14.52 -4.44
C LEU A 321 -13.21 -14.07 -2.99
N ALA A 322 -14.30 -13.36 -2.71
CA ALA A 322 -14.66 -12.97 -1.36
C ALA A 322 -15.09 -14.19 -0.52
N ASP A 323 -16.04 -14.96 -1.04
CA ASP A 323 -16.73 -16.03 -0.31
C ASP A 323 -15.87 -17.30 -0.16
N ASP A 324 -15.07 -17.65 -1.17
CA ASP A 324 -14.30 -18.90 -1.19
C ASP A 324 -12.86 -18.71 -0.69
N LEU A 325 -12.34 -17.46 -0.65
CA LEU A 325 -10.95 -17.18 -0.31
C LEU A 325 -10.78 -16.15 0.80
N GLU A 326 -11.22 -14.90 0.60
CA GLU A 326 -10.86 -13.79 1.49
C GLU A 326 -11.63 -13.75 2.82
N PHE A 327 -12.89 -14.17 2.86
CA PHE A 327 -13.62 -14.30 4.14
C PHE A 327 -13.20 -15.55 4.91
N PRO A 328 -13.07 -16.74 4.31
CA PRO A 328 -12.66 -17.94 5.05
C PRO A 328 -11.25 -17.83 5.64
N ILE A 329 -10.31 -17.17 4.94
CA ILE A 329 -8.92 -17.08 5.41
C ILE A 329 -8.80 -16.26 6.71
N ILE A 330 -9.76 -15.37 7.00
CA ILE A 330 -9.78 -14.57 8.24
C ILE A 330 -9.70 -15.49 9.47
N GLY A 331 -10.45 -16.59 9.47
CA GLY A 331 -10.43 -17.56 10.57
C GLY A 331 -9.06 -18.22 10.75
N VAL A 332 -8.41 -18.59 9.64
CA VAL A 332 -7.07 -19.19 9.68
C VAL A 332 -6.05 -18.19 10.24
N LEU A 333 -6.09 -16.94 9.76
CA LEU A 333 -5.21 -15.88 10.24
C LEU A 333 -5.44 -15.59 11.71
N ALA A 334 -6.69 -15.43 12.16
CA ALA A 334 -7.01 -15.17 13.56
C ALA A 334 -6.44 -16.28 14.47
N ARG A 335 -6.59 -17.56 14.11
CA ARG A 335 -6.00 -18.67 14.87
C ARG A 335 -4.48 -18.63 14.93
N MET A 336 -3.83 -18.32 13.81
CA MET A 336 -2.37 -18.17 13.77
C MET A 336 -1.90 -17.04 14.70
N GLU A 337 -2.63 -15.93 14.72
CA GLU A 337 -2.30 -14.75 15.53
C GLU A 337 -2.56 -14.99 17.03
N ILE A 338 -3.70 -15.60 17.39
CA ILE A 338 -4.00 -16.05 18.76
C ILE A 338 -2.93 -17.03 19.23
N THR A 339 -2.51 -17.94 18.36
CA THR A 339 -1.49 -18.94 18.70
C THR A 339 -0.11 -18.31 18.85
N GLY A 340 0.36 -17.50 17.90
CA GLY A 340 1.71 -16.93 17.90
C GLY A 340 2.84 -17.96 17.71
N ILE A 341 4.08 -17.48 17.64
CA ILE A 341 5.30 -18.30 17.55
C ILE A 341 6.14 -18.17 18.82
N ALA A 342 6.67 -19.28 19.35
CA ALA A 342 7.55 -19.25 20.52
C ALA A 342 8.90 -18.58 20.19
N ALA A 343 9.40 -17.80 21.16
CA ALA A 343 10.59 -16.97 21.02
C ALA A 343 11.54 -17.18 22.19
N ASP A 344 12.84 -17.35 21.89
CA ASP A 344 13.89 -17.39 22.91
C ASP A 344 14.34 -15.96 23.25
N GLU A 345 13.80 -15.41 24.35
CA GLU A 345 14.15 -14.07 24.84
C GLU A 345 15.64 -13.95 25.15
N GLY A 346 16.26 -14.99 25.71
CA GLY A 346 17.67 -15.00 26.09
C GLY A 346 18.58 -14.90 24.86
N HIS A 347 18.31 -15.71 23.84
CA HIS A 347 19.01 -15.67 22.57
C HIS A 347 18.86 -14.31 21.89
N PHE A 348 17.66 -13.72 21.87
CA PHE A 348 17.48 -12.38 21.32
C PHE A 348 18.23 -11.31 22.13
N ALA A 349 18.31 -11.42 23.45
CA ALA A 349 19.07 -10.49 24.29
C ALA A 349 20.57 -10.54 24.00
N ASP A 350 21.11 -11.74 23.77
CA ASP A 350 22.51 -11.95 23.42
C ASP A 350 22.83 -11.36 22.04
N ILE A 351 21.96 -11.59 21.06
CA ILE A 351 22.09 -11.01 19.71
C ILE A 351 22.03 -9.47 19.76
N GLU A 352 21.06 -8.90 20.49
CA GLU A 352 20.93 -7.44 20.62
C GLU A 352 22.20 -6.82 21.23
N SER A 353 22.73 -7.45 22.28
CA SER A 353 23.98 -7.04 22.93
C SER A 353 25.17 -7.12 21.97
N GLY A 354 25.24 -8.19 21.16
CA GLY A 354 26.24 -8.36 20.12
C GLY A 354 26.17 -7.28 19.04
N PHE A 355 24.97 -6.94 18.56
CA PHE A 355 24.78 -5.85 17.60
C PHE A 355 25.08 -4.49 18.20
N ALA A 356 24.74 -4.25 19.47
CA ALA A 356 25.10 -3.01 20.16
C ALA A 356 26.63 -2.83 20.23
N ALA A 357 27.38 -3.90 20.52
CA ALA A 357 28.84 -3.87 20.52
C ALA A 357 29.42 -3.60 19.12
N GLN A 358 28.88 -4.22 18.07
CA GLN A 358 29.30 -3.99 16.68
C GLN A 358 28.98 -2.58 16.18
N SER A 359 27.82 -2.04 16.54
CA SER A 359 27.40 -0.68 16.24
C SER A 359 28.35 0.34 16.88
N LYS A 360 28.76 0.09 18.13
CA LYS A 360 29.77 0.89 18.83
C LYS A 360 31.15 0.80 18.16
N ASP A 361 31.64 -0.39 17.85
CA ASP A 361 32.93 -0.58 17.14
C ASP A 361 32.97 0.15 15.79
N ALA A 362 31.90 0.08 14.99
CA ALA A 362 31.81 0.81 13.74
C ALA A 362 31.80 2.34 13.95
N THR A 363 31.13 2.81 15.01
CA THR A 363 31.08 4.23 15.38
C THR A 363 32.46 4.74 15.82
N ASP A 364 33.13 4.01 16.70
CA ASP A 364 34.45 4.36 17.23
C ASP A 364 35.48 4.44 16.08
N ARG A 365 35.49 3.46 15.17
CA ARG A 365 36.33 3.48 13.96
C ARG A 365 35.99 4.65 13.02
N ALA A 366 34.72 4.97 12.86
CA ALA A 366 34.32 6.13 12.05
C ALA A 366 34.83 7.44 12.65
N HIS A 367 34.80 7.58 13.99
CA HIS A 367 35.36 8.74 14.69
C HIS A 367 36.87 8.81 14.55
N GLU A 368 37.58 7.68 14.64
CA GLU A 368 39.02 7.62 14.42
C GLU A 368 39.42 8.04 13.01
N ILE A 369 38.70 7.57 11.98
CA ILE A 369 38.97 7.91 10.57
C ILE A 369 38.78 9.41 10.32
N VAL A 370 37.75 10.02 10.92
CA VAL A 370 37.47 11.47 10.75
C VAL A 370 38.32 12.32 11.71
N GLY A 371 38.80 11.77 12.81
CA GLY A 371 39.60 12.45 13.83
C GLY A 371 38.78 13.27 14.84
N ARG A 372 37.45 13.14 14.85
CA ARG A 372 36.56 13.78 15.82
C ARG A 372 35.26 12.98 16.02
N PRO A 373 34.61 13.09 17.18
CA PRO A 373 33.27 12.53 17.38
C PRO A 373 32.22 13.22 16.51
N PHE A 374 31.28 12.43 16.01
CA PHE A 374 30.06 12.91 15.33
C PHE A 374 28.95 11.84 15.42
N ASN A 375 27.71 12.24 15.16
CA ASN A 375 26.59 11.31 15.11
C ASN A 375 26.54 10.62 13.74
N VAL A 376 27.01 9.37 13.69
CA VAL A 376 26.99 8.49 12.51
C VAL A 376 25.57 8.19 12.01
N GLY A 377 24.56 8.32 12.87
CA GLY A 377 23.14 8.19 12.51
C GLY A 377 22.54 9.46 11.90
N SER A 378 23.20 10.63 11.99
CA SER A 378 22.65 11.91 11.52
C SER A 378 22.98 12.17 10.05
N PRO A 379 21.99 12.16 9.13
CA PRO A 379 22.26 12.40 7.71
C PRO A 379 22.84 13.80 7.44
N LYS A 380 22.56 14.79 8.30
CA LYS A 380 23.09 16.15 8.16
C LYS A 380 24.59 16.20 8.47
N GLN A 381 25.01 15.60 9.59
CA GLN A 381 26.43 15.56 9.96
C GLN A 381 27.23 14.70 8.97
N LEU A 382 26.64 13.60 8.47
CA LEU A 382 27.26 12.81 7.41
C LEU A 382 27.46 13.62 6.12
N GLN A 383 26.50 14.46 5.72
CA GLN A 383 26.64 15.29 4.53
C GLN A 383 27.78 16.31 4.66
N GLU A 384 27.89 16.96 5.81
CA GLU A 384 28.97 17.90 6.12
C GLU A 384 30.34 17.21 6.02
N ILE A 385 30.50 16.06 6.68
CA ILE A 385 31.77 15.31 6.67
C ILE A 385 32.09 14.80 5.26
N LEU A 386 31.14 14.14 4.59
CA LEU A 386 31.41 13.49 3.31
C LEU A 386 31.64 14.51 2.17
N PHE A 387 30.83 15.56 2.09
CA PHE A 387 30.81 16.45 0.93
C PHE A 387 31.51 17.79 1.15
N GLU A 388 31.60 18.28 2.38
CA GLU A 388 32.26 19.56 2.68
C GLU A 388 33.69 19.36 3.18
N GLU A 389 33.90 18.48 4.18
CA GLU A 389 35.21 18.21 4.76
C GLU A 389 36.06 17.30 3.85
N LEU A 390 35.57 16.10 3.55
CA LEU A 390 36.27 15.09 2.73
C LEU A 390 36.14 15.35 1.23
N LYS A 391 35.28 16.29 0.82
CA LYS A 391 35.05 16.72 -0.57
C LYS A 391 34.82 15.56 -1.54
N MET A 392 34.09 14.53 -1.10
CA MET A 392 33.73 13.39 -1.94
C MET A 392 32.80 13.80 -3.09
N PRO A 393 32.73 13.00 -4.18
CA PRO A 393 31.76 13.22 -5.24
C PRO A 393 30.33 13.33 -4.69
N LYS A 394 29.55 14.26 -5.22
CA LYS A 394 28.16 14.47 -4.77
C LYS A 394 27.25 13.34 -5.24
N THR A 395 26.34 12.89 -4.39
CA THR A 395 25.32 11.89 -4.72
C THR A 395 24.07 12.55 -5.30
N LYS A 396 22.96 11.80 -5.43
CA LYS A 396 21.68 12.34 -5.90
C LYS A 396 21.19 13.47 -4.97
N ARG A 397 20.83 14.61 -5.56
CA ARG A 397 20.31 15.77 -4.83
C ARG A 397 18.91 15.49 -4.29
N THR A 398 18.67 15.87 -3.03
CA THR A 398 17.38 15.82 -2.34
C THR A 398 16.95 17.25 -1.96
N LYS A 399 15.73 17.41 -1.41
CA LYS A 399 15.24 18.71 -0.92
C LYS A 399 16.15 19.31 0.17
N THR A 400 16.82 18.47 0.95
CA THR A 400 17.63 18.85 2.12
C THR A 400 19.14 18.71 1.90
N GLY A 401 19.59 18.40 0.69
CA GLY A 401 21.02 18.29 0.34
C GLY A 401 21.31 17.14 -0.61
N TYR A 402 22.14 16.20 -0.19
CA TYR A 402 22.53 15.01 -0.96
C TYR A 402 22.14 13.74 -0.20
N THR A 403 21.66 12.73 -0.92
CA THR A 403 21.29 11.46 -0.28
C THR A 403 22.51 10.79 0.32
N THR A 404 22.38 10.34 1.56
CA THR A 404 23.36 9.48 2.20
C THR A 404 22.81 8.09 2.40
N ASN A 405 21.74 7.65 1.72
CA ASN A 405 21.18 6.29 1.88
C ASN A 405 22.18 5.17 1.52
N ALA A 406 21.88 3.92 1.88
CA ALA A 406 22.79 2.78 1.70
C ALA A 406 23.29 2.65 0.25
N GLU A 407 22.39 2.74 -0.74
CA GLU A 407 22.75 2.69 -2.17
C GLU A 407 23.73 3.80 -2.56
N ALA A 408 23.50 5.04 -2.13
CA ALA A 408 24.40 6.14 -2.44
C ALA A 408 25.76 6.01 -1.76
N LEU A 409 25.81 5.52 -0.52
CA LEU A 409 27.07 5.24 0.17
C LEU A 409 27.84 4.10 -0.51
N GLN A 410 27.15 3.05 -0.99
CA GLN A 410 27.76 1.97 -1.75
C GLN A 410 28.36 2.49 -3.07
N GLN A 411 27.63 3.32 -3.81
CA GLN A 411 28.13 3.94 -5.04
C GLN A 411 29.33 4.86 -4.77
N LEU A 412 29.32 5.59 -3.65
CA LEU A 412 30.47 6.38 -3.23
C LEU A 412 31.65 5.50 -2.88
N LEU A 413 31.44 4.39 -2.17
CA LEU A 413 32.49 3.46 -1.78
C LEU A 413 33.19 2.89 -3.01
N VAL A 414 32.42 2.48 -4.03
CA VAL A 414 32.99 2.01 -5.31
C VAL A 414 33.82 3.09 -6.01
N LYS A 415 33.40 4.37 -5.92
CA LYS A 415 34.09 5.48 -6.58
C LYS A 415 35.32 5.98 -5.82
N THR A 416 35.31 5.96 -4.50
CA THR A 416 36.33 6.61 -3.67
C THR A 416 37.21 5.63 -2.91
N GLY A 417 36.74 4.41 -2.65
CA GLY A 417 37.41 3.42 -1.82
C GLY A 417 37.63 3.87 -0.37
N HIS A 418 36.89 4.88 0.11
CA HIS A 418 37.20 5.52 1.39
C HIS A 418 36.74 4.65 2.59
N PRO A 419 37.63 4.31 3.56
CA PRO A 419 37.31 3.40 4.66
C PRO A 419 36.14 3.83 5.55
N LEU A 420 35.91 5.15 5.70
CA LEU A 420 34.74 5.68 6.41
C LEU A 420 33.43 5.10 5.89
N LEU A 421 33.29 4.95 4.56
CA LEU A 421 32.04 4.49 3.94
C LEU A 421 31.74 3.04 4.30
N GLU A 422 32.76 2.19 4.45
CA GLU A 422 32.60 0.82 4.92
C GLU A 422 32.06 0.77 6.36
N GLN A 423 32.59 1.62 7.24
CA GLN A 423 32.12 1.70 8.63
C GLN A 423 30.69 2.27 8.72
N LEU A 424 30.35 3.25 7.88
CA LEU A 424 28.99 3.82 7.83
C LEU A 424 27.95 2.81 7.31
N LEU A 425 28.30 2.03 6.29
CA LEU A 425 27.46 0.95 5.79
C LEU A 425 27.27 -0.13 6.86
N ARG A 426 28.36 -0.59 7.48
CA ARG A 426 28.33 -1.57 8.58
C ARG A 426 27.48 -1.09 9.76
N PHE A 427 27.68 0.16 10.21
CA PHE A 427 26.89 0.75 11.29
C PHE A 427 25.39 0.68 10.98
N ARG A 428 24.98 1.06 9.78
CA ARG A 428 23.56 1.07 9.40
C ARG A 428 22.95 -0.31 9.28
N ASP A 429 23.68 -1.24 8.71
CA ASP A 429 23.22 -2.62 8.60
C ASP A 429 23.01 -3.23 9.99
N VAL A 430 23.98 -3.01 10.91
CA VAL A 430 23.89 -3.48 12.30
C VAL A 430 22.79 -2.76 13.08
N GLU A 431 22.67 -1.43 12.97
CA GLU A 431 21.64 -0.68 13.70
C GLU A 431 20.23 -1.06 13.22
N LYS A 432 20.05 -1.34 11.92
CA LYS A 432 18.80 -1.89 11.39
C LYS A 432 18.47 -3.25 12.00
N LEU A 433 19.44 -4.16 12.05
CA LEU A 433 19.26 -5.50 12.63
C LEU A 433 18.98 -5.42 14.14
N LYS A 434 19.70 -4.56 14.86
CA LYS A 434 19.46 -4.26 16.28
C LYS A 434 18.05 -3.76 16.52
N GLN A 435 17.55 -2.82 15.70
CA GLN A 435 16.18 -2.33 15.82
C GLN A 435 15.14 -3.44 15.59
N ILE A 436 15.39 -4.34 14.64
CA ILE A 436 14.52 -5.52 14.41
C ILE A 436 14.49 -6.37 15.68
N VAL A 437 15.65 -6.76 16.23
CA VAL A 437 15.71 -7.62 17.42
C VAL A 437 15.10 -6.95 18.65
N ALA A 438 15.38 -5.67 18.89
CA ALA A 438 14.79 -4.91 19.99
C ALA A 438 13.25 -4.88 19.89
N THR A 439 12.72 -4.76 18.66
CA THR A 439 11.27 -4.80 18.41
C THR A 439 10.71 -6.19 18.68
N LEU A 440 11.36 -7.26 18.19
CA LEU A 440 10.96 -8.64 18.45
C LEU A 440 10.90 -8.94 19.95
N ARG A 441 11.95 -8.58 20.70
CA ARG A 441 12.00 -8.75 22.16
C ARG A 441 10.88 -8.03 22.88
N ALA A 442 10.61 -6.79 22.50
CA ALA A 442 9.55 -5.99 23.11
C ALA A 442 8.14 -6.54 22.83
N THR A 443 7.99 -7.39 21.81
CA THR A 443 6.70 -8.00 21.41
C THR A 443 6.49 -9.41 21.94
N ILE A 444 7.45 -9.98 22.69
CA ILE A 444 7.26 -11.27 23.36
C ILE A 444 6.25 -11.06 24.50
N GLN A 445 5.12 -11.77 24.44
CA GLN A 445 4.08 -11.70 25.44
C GLN A 445 4.38 -12.62 26.64
N THR A 446 3.52 -12.59 27.66
CA THR A 446 3.72 -13.32 28.92
C THR A 446 3.71 -14.84 28.77
N ASP A 447 3.18 -15.35 27.66
CA ASP A 447 3.19 -16.76 27.28
C ASP A 447 4.49 -17.19 26.58
N GLY A 448 5.45 -16.28 26.42
CA GLY A 448 6.73 -16.53 25.74
C GLY A 448 6.64 -16.54 24.21
N ARG A 449 5.54 -16.02 23.64
CA ARG A 449 5.28 -16.06 22.21
C ARG A 449 5.18 -14.66 21.61
N ILE A 450 5.43 -14.58 20.30
CA ILE A 450 5.23 -13.37 19.49
C ILE A 450 3.97 -13.56 18.66
N HIS A 451 3.02 -12.64 18.81
CA HIS A 451 1.74 -12.63 18.11
C HIS A 451 1.74 -11.51 17.07
N THR A 452 2.28 -11.81 15.89
CA THR A 452 2.24 -10.87 14.75
C THR A 452 0.79 -10.69 14.28
N THR A 453 0.49 -9.55 13.64
CA THR A 453 -0.79 -9.29 13.00
C THR A 453 -0.65 -9.38 11.47
N PHE A 454 -1.37 -10.29 10.82
CA PHE A 454 -1.47 -10.42 9.37
C PHE A 454 -2.57 -9.53 8.79
N HIS A 455 -2.22 -8.60 7.92
CA HIS A 455 -3.18 -7.77 7.20
C HIS A 455 -3.38 -8.28 5.78
N GLN A 456 -4.65 -8.47 5.40
CA GLN A 456 -5.07 -8.76 4.03
C GLN A 456 -5.13 -7.48 3.16
N THR A 457 -5.27 -6.31 3.78
CA THR A 457 -5.70 -5.07 3.11
C THR A 457 -4.60 -4.08 2.76
N VAL A 458 -3.33 -4.41 3.03
CA VAL A 458 -2.19 -3.48 2.82
C VAL A 458 -1.63 -3.55 1.40
N ALA A 459 -1.31 -4.76 0.91
CA ALA A 459 -0.71 -4.91 -0.40
C ALA A 459 -1.80 -4.97 -1.47
N ALA A 460 -1.77 -4.07 -2.47
CA ALA A 460 -2.75 -4.06 -3.55
C ALA A 460 -2.76 -5.32 -4.45
N THR A 461 -1.80 -6.22 -4.24
CA THR A 461 -1.67 -7.49 -4.97
C THR A 461 -2.36 -8.66 -4.27
N GLY A 462 -2.93 -8.47 -3.08
CA GLY A 462 -3.54 -9.56 -2.30
C GLY A 462 -2.57 -10.29 -1.36
N ARG A 463 -1.27 -9.97 -1.39
CA ARG A 463 -0.30 -10.52 -0.43
C ARG A 463 -0.65 -10.14 1.00
N LEU A 464 -0.51 -11.09 1.91
CA LEU A 464 -0.52 -10.80 3.35
C LEU A 464 0.69 -9.93 3.68
N SER A 465 0.52 -9.04 4.66
CA SER A 465 1.62 -8.31 5.29
C SER A 465 1.57 -8.51 6.79
N SER A 466 2.71 -8.63 7.45
CA SER A 466 2.79 -8.73 8.91
C SER A 466 3.12 -7.39 9.57
N ALA A 467 2.49 -7.08 10.70
CA ALA A 467 2.80 -5.95 11.57
C ALA A 467 2.85 -6.39 13.04
N ASP A 468 3.48 -5.56 13.89
CA ASP A 468 3.47 -5.70 15.35
C ASP A 468 3.82 -7.11 15.88
N PRO A 469 5.00 -7.69 15.52
CA PRO A 469 6.06 -7.15 14.67
C PRO A 469 5.98 -7.64 13.21
N ASN A 470 6.71 -6.98 12.29
CA ASN A 470 6.77 -7.40 10.88
C ASN A 470 7.76 -8.56 10.68
N LEU A 471 7.26 -9.78 10.73
CA LEU A 471 8.03 -11.02 10.53
C LEU A 471 8.43 -11.28 9.07
N GLN A 472 7.76 -10.66 8.10
CA GLN A 472 8.12 -10.78 6.68
C GLN A 472 9.42 -10.08 6.30
N ASN A 473 9.90 -9.15 7.13
CA ASN A 473 11.11 -8.38 6.83
C ASN A 473 12.40 -8.96 7.46
N ILE A 474 12.32 -10.14 8.08
CA ILE A 474 13.47 -10.78 8.71
C ILE A 474 14.44 -11.26 7.62
N PRO A 475 15.71 -10.80 7.62
CA PRO A 475 16.67 -11.21 6.59
C PRO A 475 16.95 -12.72 6.62
N VAL A 476 16.95 -13.36 5.45
CA VAL A 476 17.11 -14.83 5.35
C VAL A 476 18.55 -15.25 5.01
N ARG A 477 19.29 -14.43 4.24
CA ARG A 477 20.57 -14.87 3.64
C ARG A 477 21.83 -14.48 4.43
N SER A 478 21.74 -13.48 5.30
CA SER A 478 22.89 -13.02 6.08
C SER A 478 23.05 -13.88 7.34
N GLU A 479 24.29 -14.10 7.79
CA GLU A 479 24.57 -14.80 9.05
C GLU A 479 23.81 -14.17 10.22
N ALA A 480 23.76 -12.83 10.27
CA ALA A 480 22.98 -12.10 11.26
C ALA A 480 21.47 -12.36 11.14
N GLY A 481 20.93 -12.50 9.93
CA GLY A 481 19.54 -12.86 9.69
C GLY A 481 19.21 -14.27 10.15
N ARG A 482 20.10 -15.22 9.85
CA ARG A 482 20.03 -16.61 10.32
C ARG A 482 20.05 -16.70 11.85
N ALA A 483 20.91 -15.91 12.49
CA ALA A 483 20.96 -15.81 13.95
C ALA A 483 19.62 -15.29 14.52
N ILE A 484 19.00 -14.29 13.89
CA ILE A 484 17.66 -13.81 14.30
C ILE A 484 16.60 -14.91 14.11
N ARG A 485 16.61 -15.62 12.98
CA ARG A 485 15.67 -16.74 12.72
C ARG A 485 15.83 -17.88 13.74
N ALA A 486 17.04 -18.14 14.22
CA ALA A 486 17.30 -19.13 15.26
C ALA A 486 16.64 -18.80 16.61
N GLY A 487 16.27 -17.53 16.85
CA GLY A 487 15.54 -17.13 18.06
C GLY A 487 14.05 -17.49 18.06
N PHE A 488 13.52 -17.92 16.91
CA PHE A 488 12.16 -18.47 16.82
C PHE A 488 12.23 -19.98 16.94
N VAL A 489 11.64 -20.53 18.00
CA VAL A 489 11.85 -21.92 18.43
C VAL A 489 10.54 -22.69 18.46
N VAL A 490 10.65 -24.01 18.52
CA VAL A 490 9.48 -24.88 18.74
C VAL A 490 8.86 -24.63 20.12
N SER A 491 7.54 -24.61 20.20
CA SER A 491 6.82 -24.49 21.47
C SER A 491 6.96 -25.73 22.36
N GLU A 492 6.82 -25.54 23.67
CA GLU A 492 6.70 -26.66 24.61
C GLU A 492 5.53 -27.58 24.22
N GLY A 493 5.77 -28.89 24.28
CA GLY A 493 4.79 -29.91 23.88
C GLY A 493 4.85 -30.32 22.40
N PHE A 494 5.61 -29.62 21.56
CA PHE A 494 5.83 -29.95 20.15
C PHE A 494 7.25 -30.52 19.93
N GLU A 495 7.42 -31.34 18.89
CA GLU A 495 8.67 -32.04 18.59
C GLU A 495 9.65 -31.18 17.78
N SER A 496 9.13 -30.45 16.78
CA SER A 496 9.93 -29.63 15.89
C SER A 496 9.09 -28.55 15.20
N LEU A 497 9.75 -27.61 14.55
CA LEU A 497 9.16 -26.80 13.50
C LEU A 497 9.33 -27.48 12.14
N MET A 498 8.35 -27.30 11.26
CA MET A 498 8.44 -27.64 9.84
C MET A 498 8.27 -26.37 9.02
N THR A 499 9.24 -26.05 8.16
CA THR A 499 9.02 -25.05 7.09
C THR A 499 8.67 -25.77 5.80
N ILE A 500 7.80 -25.16 5.00
CA ILE A 500 7.49 -25.67 3.67
C ILE A 500 7.21 -24.49 2.72
N ASP A 501 7.98 -24.42 1.64
CA ASP A 501 7.99 -23.28 0.71
C ASP A 501 7.76 -23.72 -0.73
N TYR A 502 7.08 -22.90 -1.52
CA TYR A 502 6.92 -23.14 -2.94
C TYR A 502 8.23 -22.92 -3.72
N SER A 503 8.61 -23.91 -4.50
CA SER A 503 9.78 -23.77 -5.37
C SER A 503 9.44 -22.92 -6.61
N GLN A 504 9.83 -21.64 -6.57
CA GLN A 504 9.79 -20.71 -7.71
C GLN A 504 8.37 -20.50 -8.26
N ILE A 505 7.39 -20.31 -7.38
CA ILE A 505 5.96 -20.17 -7.73
C ILE A 505 5.69 -19.10 -8.80
N GLU A 506 6.33 -17.93 -8.71
CA GLU A 506 6.15 -16.84 -9.67
C GLU A 506 6.54 -17.23 -11.10
N MET A 507 7.60 -18.04 -11.25
CA MET A 507 8.06 -18.51 -12.56
C MET A 507 7.17 -19.61 -13.12
N ARG A 508 6.59 -20.46 -12.26
CA ARG A 508 5.59 -21.46 -12.67
C ARG A 508 4.30 -20.81 -13.15
N ILE A 509 3.84 -19.77 -12.43
CA ILE A 509 2.71 -18.94 -12.84
C ILE A 509 3.00 -18.26 -14.17
N MET A 510 4.19 -17.64 -14.33
CA MET A 510 4.59 -17.00 -15.58
C MET A 510 4.60 -18.01 -16.75
N ALA A 511 5.17 -19.21 -16.56
CA ALA A 511 5.13 -20.26 -17.58
C ALA A 511 3.69 -20.65 -17.96
N SER A 512 2.81 -20.79 -16.96
CA SER A 512 1.40 -21.13 -17.19
C SER A 512 0.62 -20.02 -17.90
N LEU A 513 0.82 -18.75 -17.53
CA LEU A 513 0.12 -17.60 -18.12
C LEU A 513 0.59 -17.30 -19.54
N THR A 514 1.87 -17.52 -19.81
CA THR A 514 2.47 -17.29 -21.14
C THR A 514 2.22 -18.44 -22.10
N GLY A 515 2.03 -19.66 -21.59
CA GLY A 515 1.92 -20.88 -22.40
C GLY A 515 3.22 -21.19 -23.16
N ASP A 516 4.36 -20.73 -22.65
CA ASP A 516 5.67 -20.95 -23.26
C ASP A 516 6.13 -22.40 -23.06
N GLU A 517 6.12 -23.16 -24.15
CA GLU A 517 6.51 -24.58 -24.18
C GLU A 517 7.94 -24.76 -23.67
N GLY A 518 8.85 -23.85 -24.00
CA GLY A 518 10.24 -23.94 -23.58
C GLY A 518 10.44 -23.79 -22.07
N LEU A 519 9.60 -22.98 -21.41
CA LEU A 519 9.57 -22.84 -19.94
C LEU A 519 8.80 -24.00 -19.28
N ILE A 520 7.65 -24.38 -19.84
CA ILE A 520 6.82 -25.47 -19.33
C ILE A 520 7.60 -26.79 -19.33
N ASP A 521 8.24 -27.13 -20.45
CA ASP A 521 9.04 -28.36 -20.59
C ASP A 521 10.20 -28.39 -19.59
N ALA A 522 10.85 -27.25 -19.37
CA ALA A 522 11.97 -27.16 -18.42
C ALA A 522 11.52 -27.46 -16.98
N PHE A 523 10.34 -27.00 -16.58
CA PHE A 523 9.78 -27.35 -15.27
C PHE A 523 9.30 -28.80 -15.19
N ILE A 524 8.68 -29.33 -16.25
CA ILE A 524 8.21 -30.73 -16.29
C ILE A 524 9.39 -31.71 -16.23
N ALA A 525 10.52 -31.37 -16.85
CA ALA A 525 11.73 -32.17 -16.81
C ALA A 525 12.42 -32.19 -15.44
N GLY A 526 12.01 -31.33 -14.49
CA GLY A 526 12.62 -31.23 -13.16
C GLY A 526 14.03 -30.62 -13.16
N GLU A 527 14.40 -29.92 -14.23
CA GLU A 527 15.70 -29.24 -14.34
C GLU A 527 15.73 -27.96 -13.48
N ASP A 528 16.92 -27.50 -13.08
CA ASP A 528 17.06 -26.15 -12.53
C ASP A 528 16.67 -25.13 -13.62
N ILE A 529 15.52 -24.49 -13.45
CA ILE A 529 14.91 -23.62 -14.47
C ILE A 529 15.87 -22.55 -14.98
N HIS A 530 16.65 -21.94 -14.09
CA HIS A 530 17.58 -20.88 -14.49
C HIS A 530 18.76 -21.42 -15.30
N SER A 531 19.24 -22.62 -14.99
CA SER A 531 20.28 -23.28 -15.79
C SER A 531 19.75 -23.76 -17.13
N ALA A 532 18.54 -24.33 -17.17
CA ALA A 532 17.89 -24.74 -18.42
C ALA A 532 17.65 -23.55 -19.36
N VAL A 533 17.14 -22.43 -18.82
CA VAL A 533 16.95 -21.19 -19.55
C VAL A 533 18.30 -20.61 -19.98
N ALA A 534 19.32 -20.63 -19.13
CA ALA A 534 20.67 -20.18 -19.48
C ALA A 534 21.30 -20.99 -20.62
N ALA A 535 21.18 -22.31 -20.61
CA ALA A 535 21.65 -23.17 -21.68
C ALA A 535 21.02 -22.76 -23.03
N LYS A 536 19.71 -22.51 -23.05
CA LYS A 536 18.99 -22.08 -24.26
C LYS A 536 19.36 -20.68 -24.73
N VAL A 537 19.53 -19.72 -23.81
CA VAL A 537 19.85 -18.31 -24.12
C VAL A 537 21.29 -18.17 -24.61
N PHE A 538 22.25 -18.77 -23.90
CA PHE A 538 23.67 -18.68 -24.25
C PHE A 538 24.10 -19.72 -25.30
N GLY A 539 23.23 -20.66 -25.67
CA GLY A 539 23.51 -21.69 -26.67
C GLY A 539 24.57 -22.70 -26.22
N VAL A 540 24.64 -23.00 -24.93
CA VAL A 540 25.62 -23.92 -24.31
C VAL A 540 24.91 -25.18 -23.79
N GLY A 541 25.64 -26.28 -23.59
CA GLY A 541 25.08 -27.47 -22.95
C GLY A 541 24.70 -27.21 -21.47
N LEU A 542 23.73 -27.94 -20.92
CA LEU A 542 23.30 -27.77 -19.52
C LEU A 542 24.47 -27.90 -18.52
N GLY A 543 25.39 -28.85 -18.77
CA GLY A 543 26.60 -29.05 -17.96
C GLY A 543 27.69 -27.98 -18.16
N GLU A 544 27.55 -27.10 -19.15
CA GLU A 544 28.48 -26.00 -19.46
C GLU A 544 27.96 -24.64 -18.94
N VAL A 545 26.78 -24.64 -18.29
CA VAL A 545 26.21 -23.43 -17.69
C VAL A 545 27.04 -23.02 -16.48
N SER A 546 27.73 -21.88 -16.60
CA SER A 546 28.47 -21.29 -15.49
C SER A 546 27.52 -20.71 -14.42
N ALA A 547 28.03 -20.58 -13.19
CA ALA A 547 27.31 -19.89 -12.11
C ALA A 547 26.95 -18.44 -12.49
N GLU A 548 27.78 -17.78 -13.32
CA GLU A 548 27.51 -16.43 -13.82
C GLU A 548 26.37 -16.42 -14.84
N HIS A 549 26.31 -17.38 -15.78
CA HIS A 549 25.19 -17.55 -16.71
C HIS A 549 23.88 -17.70 -15.93
N ARG A 550 23.87 -18.62 -14.95
CA ARG A 550 22.70 -18.85 -14.09
C ARG A 550 22.29 -17.58 -13.33
N ARG A 551 23.25 -16.83 -12.78
CA ARG A 551 22.99 -15.57 -12.06
C ARG A 551 22.36 -14.52 -12.97
N LYS A 552 22.89 -14.33 -14.18
CA LYS A 552 22.37 -13.37 -15.18
C LYS A 552 20.91 -13.68 -15.53
N ILE A 553 20.64 -14.94 -15.84
CA ILE A 553 19.30 -15.41 -16.22
C ILE A 553 18.31 -15.39 -15.07
N LYS A 554 18.76 -15.72 -13.85
CA LYS A 554 17.94 -15.58 -12.65
C LYS A 554 17.50 -14.13 -12.46
N ALA A 555 18.44 -13.19 -12.45
CA ALA A 555 18.12 -11.77 -12.28
C ALA A 555 17.16 -11.27 -13.39
N MET A 556 17.40 -11.70 -14.63
CA MET A 556 16.55 -11.34 -15.75
C MET A 556 15.13 -11.94 -15.66
N SER A 557 15.00 -13.23 -15.36
CA SER A 557 13.68 -13.92 -15.32
C SER A 557 12.77 -13.30 -14.27
N TYR A 558 13.32 -13.01 -13.09
CA TYR A 558 12.60 -12.25 -12.06
C TYR A 558 12.37 -10.81 -12.51
N GLY A 559 13.40 -10.12 -13.03
CA GLY A 559 13.27 -8.75 -13.53
C GLY A 559 12.14 -8.58 -14.54
N LEU A 560 12.00 -9.51 -15.49
CA LEU A 560 10.93 -9.50 -16.49
C LEU A 560 9.54 -9.65 -15.88
N ALA A 561 9.36 -10.56 -14.91
CA ALA A 561 8.09 -10.67 -14.19
C ALA A 561 7.71 -9.36 -13.46
N TYR A 562 8.70 -8.57 -13.05
CA TYR A 562 8.52 -7.27 -12.41
C TYR A 562 8.51 -6.07 -13.37
N GLY A 563 8.52 -6.28 -14.69
CA GLY A 563 8.56 -5.20 -15.67
C GLY A 563 9.85 -4.36 -15.62
N LEU A 564 10.97 -4.98 -15.22
CA LEU A 564 12.26 -4.30 -15.14
C LEU A 564 12.70 -3.83 -16.53
N SER A 565 13.09 -2.56 -16.63
CA SER A 565 13.66 -2.02 -17.87
C SER A 565 15.08 -2.53 -18.11
N THR A 566 15.56 -2.43 -19.34
CA THR A 566 16.95 -2.79 -19.71
C THR A 566 17.99 -2.00 -18.90
N TYR A 567 17.70 -0.74 -18.58
CA TYR A 567 18.50 0.06 -17.64
C TYR A 567 18.48 -0.53 -16.22
N GLY A 568 17.32 -0.92 -15.71
CA GLY A 568 17.22 -1.56 -14.39
C GLY A 568 18.01 -2.87 -14.33
N LEU A 569 17.94 -3.68 -15.39
CA LEU A 569 18.67 -4.92 -15.53
C LEU A 569 20.20 -4.69 -15.56
N SER A 570 20.65 -3.65 -16.27
CA SER A 570 22.09 -3.31 -16.35
C SER A 570 22.65 -2.93 -14.98
N GLN A 571 21.92 -2.15 -14.19
CA GLN A 571 22.31 -1.78 -12.83
C GLN A 571 22.36 -2.99 -11.90
N GLN A 572 21.36 -3.87 -11.96
CA GLN A 572 21.31 -5.06 -11.11
C GLN A 572 22.42 -6.07 -11.41
N LEU A 573 22.81 -6.19 -12.69
CA LEU A 573 23.86 -7.11 -13.13
C LEU A 573 25.26 -6.50 -13.14
N GLY A 574 25.39 -5.18 -13.03
CA GLY A 574 26.66 -4.48 -13.15
C GLY A 574 27.26 -4.57 -14.56
N ILE A 575 26.41 -4.61 -15.59
CA ILE A 575 26.80 -4.73 -17.01
C ILE A 575 26.45 -3.46 -17.79
N SER A 576 26.90 -3.35 -19.03
CA SER A 576 26.54 -2.21 -19.89
C SER A 576 25.06 -2.27 -20.31
N ASN A 577 24.46 -1.13 -20.66
CA ASN A 577 23.09 -1.11 -21.19
C ASN A 577 22.97 -1.89 -22.51
N GLU A 578 24.02 -1.90 -23.34
CA GLU A 578 24.07 -2.66 -24.59
C GLU A 578 24.07 -4.16 -24.32
N GLU A 579 24.88 -4.63 -23.37
CA GLU A 579 24.90 -6.04 -22.94
C GLU A 579 23.56 -6.46 -22.32
N ALA A 580 22.94 -5.61 -21.52
CA ALA A 580 21.63 -5.88 -20.95
C ALA A 580 20.53 -5.96 -22.02
N GLN A 581 20.58 -5.11 -23.04
CA GLN A 581 19.65 -5.17 -24.17
C GLN A 581 19.84 -6.45 -24.98
N GLN A 582 21.08 -6.83 -25.29
CA GLN A 582 21.37 -8.07 -26.02
C GLN A 582 20.85 -9.29 -25.26
N LEU A 583 21.08 -9.35 -23.94
CA LEU A 583 20.56 -10.43 -23.11
C LEU A 583 19.02 -10.48 -23.12
N SER A 584 18.36 -9.31 -23.13
CA SER A 584 16.91 -9.17 -23.28
C SER A 584 16.42 -9.78 -24.59
N ASP A 585 17.07 -9.41 -25.69
CA ASP A 585 16.71 -9.82 -27.04
C ASP A 585 16.92 -11.33 -27.24
N ASP A 586 18.04 -11.87 -26.76
CA ASP A 586 18.36 -13.31 -26.85
C ASP A 586 17.34 -14.17 -26.09
N TYR A 587 16.91 -13.71 -24.90
CA TYR A 587 15.85 -14.36 -24.15
C TYR A 587 14.54 -14.34 -24.91
N PHE A 588 14.08 -13.19 -25.40
CA PHE A 588 12.80 -13.10 -26.12
C PHE A 588 12.82 -13.80 -27.48
N ALA A 589 13.99 -13.97 -28.10
CA ALA A 589 14.14 -14.79 -29.29
C ALA A 589 13.87 -16.28 -28.99
N ARG A 590 14.15 -16.75 -27.78
CA ARG A 590 13.89 -18.13 -27.33
C ARG A 590 12.52 -18.30 -26.68
N PHE A 591 12.07 -17.30 -25.93
CA PHE A 591 10.85 -17.29 -25.12
C PHE A 591 9.88 -16.21 -25.62
N GLY A 592 9.53 -16.27 -26.91
CA GLY A 592 8.75 -15.24 -27.58
C GLY A 592 7.34 -15.06 -27.01
N LYS A 593 6.73 -16.14 -26.49
CA LYS A 593 5.40 -16.08 -25.87
C LYS A 593 5.41 -15.24 -24.58
N VAL A 594 6.55 -15.17 -23.88
CA VAL A 594 6.71 -14.29 -22.71
C VAL A 594 6.59 -12.82 -23.10
N ARG A 595 7.31 -12.39 -24.14
CA ARG A 595 7.22 -11.02 -24.67
C ARG A 595 5.80 -10.67 -25.07
N ASP A 596 5.17 -11.56 -25.84
CA ASP A 596 3.83 -11.34 -26.38
C ASP A 596 2.78 -11.26 -25.28
N TYR A 597 2.95 -12.03 -24.20
CA TYR A 597 2.12 -11.94 -22.99
C TYR A 597 2.30 -10.59 -22.27
N LEU A 598 3.54 -10.18 -21.99
CA LEU A 598 3.81 -8.91 -21.28
C LEU A 598 3.20 -7.73 -22.03
N HIS A 599 3.34 -7.68 -23.36
CA HIS A 599 2.69 -6.65 -24.18
C HIS A 599 1.15 -6.72 -24.10
N ARG A 600 0.58 -7.92 -24.18
CA ARG A 600 -0.86 -8.12 -24.15
C ARG A 600 -1.49 -7.68 -22.83
N VAL A 601 -0.86 -8.02 -21.69
CA VAL A 601 -1.34 -7.63 -20.36
C VAL A 601 -1.48 -6.12 -20.24
N VAL A 602 -0.47 -5.37 -20.67
CA VAL A 602 -0.51 -3.89 -20.61
C VAL A 602 -1.56 -3.33 -21.55
N GLU A 603 -1.64 -3.84 -22.78
CA GLU A 603 -2.62 -3.38 -23.77
C GLU A 603 -4.07 -3.67 -23.35
N GLU A 604 -4.32 -4.81 -22.71
CA GLU A 604 -5.62 -5.14 -22.15
C GLU A 604 -5.95 -4.26 -20.95
N ALA A 605 -5.00 -4.08 -20.03
CA ALA A 605 -5.16 -3.23 -18.86
C ALA A 605 -5.44 -1.77 -19.22
N ARG A 606 -4.87 -1.25 -20.31
CA ARG A 606 -5.20 0.10 -20.83
C ARG A 606 -6.66 0.22 -21.29
N LYS A 607 -7.27 -0.87 -21.75
CA LYS A 607 -8.66 -0.90 -22.25
C LYS A 607 -9.66 -1.12 -21.12
N THR A 608 -9.36 -2.03 -20.21
CA THR A 608 -10.25 -2.42 -19.10
C THR A 608 -10.06 -1.55 -17.86
N GLY A 609 -8.90 -0.90 -17.73
CA GLY A 609 -8.51 -0.11 -16.56
C GLY A 609 -7.94 -0.92 -15.40
N TYR A 610 -7.78 -2.25 -15.55
CA TYR A 610 -7.29 -3.14 -14.49
C TYR A 610 -6.56 -4.37 -15.04
N THR A 611 -5.79 -5.04 -14.18
CA THR A 611 -5.32 -6.42 -14.41
C THR A 611 -5.96 -7.39 -13.44
N GLU A 612 -5.98 -8.67 -13.81
CA GLU A 612 -6.66 -9.74 -13.07
C GLU A 612 -5.71 -10.92 -12.79
N THR A 613 -5.86 -11.57 -11.63
CA THR A 613 -5.14 -12.82 -11.30
C THR A 613 -5.84 -14.05 -11.89
N ILE A 614 -5.22 -15.23 -11.79
CA ILE A 614 -5.86 -16.49 -12.22
C ILE A 614 -7.16 -16.82 -11.46
N MET A 615 -7.37 -16.21 -10.27
CA MET A 615 -8.55 -16.40 -9.43
C MET A 615 -9.50 -15.20 -9.44
N GLY A 616 -9.32 -14.24 -10.36
CA GLY A 616 -10.27 -13.14 -10.54
C GLY A 616 -10.02 -11.88 -9.71
N ARG A 617 -8.92 -11.80 -8.96
CA ARG A 617 -8.57 -10.59 -8.20
C ARG A 617 -8.17 -9.48 -9.15
N ARG A 618 -8.80 -8.32 -9.01
CA ARG A 618 -8.54 -7.15 -9.86
C ARG A 618 -7.71 -6.10 -9.14
N ARG A 619 -6.78 -5.50 -9.87
CA ARG A 619 -6.07 -4.28 -9.47
C ARG A 619 -6.24 -3.21 -10.54
N TYR A 620 -6.72 -2.04 -10.14
CA TYR A 620 -7.05 -0.94 -11.04
C TYR A 620 -5.85 0.00 -11.23
N PHE A 621 -5.67 0.52 -12.45
CA PHE A 621 -4.54 1.38 -12.81
C PHE A 621 -5.01 2.60 -13.61
N PRO A 622 -5.57 3.64 -12.95
CA PRO A 622 -6.04 4.85 -13.63
C PRO A 622 -4.92 5.58 -14.38
N ASP A 623 -3.67 5.44 -13.93
CA ASP A 623 -2.50 6.11 -14.51
C ASP A 623 -1.99 5.49 -15.83
N LEU A 624 -2.54 4.35 -16.28
CA LEU A 624 -2.13 3.73 -17.56
C LEU A 624 -2.40 4.62 -18.78
N THR A 625 -3.38 5.52 -18.68
CA THR A 625 -3.74 6.50 -19.70
C THR A 625 -3.22 7.91 -19.38
N SER A 626 -2.39 8.07 -18.35
CA SER A 626 -1.85 9.37 -17.94
C SER A 626 -0.93 9.96 -19.00
N ASP A 627 -1.05 11.27 -19.25
CA ASP A 627 -0.11 12.03 -20.09
C ASP A 627 1.29 12.11 -19.47
N ASN A 628 1.38 11.98 -18.14
CA ASN A 628 2.64 11.96 -17.43
C ASN A 628 3.36 10.62 -17.69
N ARG A 629 4.42 10.68 -18.51
CA ARG A 629 5.23 9.51 -18.87
C ARG A 629 5.70 8.72 -17.65
N GLN A 630 6.13 9.40 -16.58
CA GLN A 630 6.67 8.71 -15.40
C GLN A 630 5.58 7.95 -14.64
N LEU A 631 4.40 8.54 -14.46
CA LEU A 631 3.27 7.88 -13.80
C LEU A 631 2.81 6.67 -14.63
N ARG A 632 2.72 6.86 -15.95
CA ARG A 632 2.35 5.79 -16.88
C ARG A 632 3.35 4.62 -16.86
N GLU A 633 4.65 4.89 -16.92
CA GLU A 633 5.70 3.84 -16.81
C GLU A 633 5.71 3.14 -15.44
N ILE A 634 5.30 3.81 -14.37
CA ILE A 634 5.11 3.18 -13.05
C ILE A 634 3.89 2.25 -13.08
N ALA A 635 2.78 2.72 -13.62
CA ALA A 635 1.54 1.94 -13.74
C ALA A 635 1.72 0.71 -14.65
N GLU A 636 2.40 0.84 -15.79
CA GLU A 636 2.69 -0.26 -16.70
C GLU A 636 3.50 -1.37 -16.02
N ARG A 637 4.55 -1.02 -15.26
CA ARG A 637 5.34 -2.00 -14.51
C ARG A 637 4.53 -2.69 -13.42
N ALA A 638 3.71 -1.92 -12.71
CA ALA A 638 2.83 -2.46 -11.68
C ALA A 638 1.75 -3.38 -12.27
N ALA A 639 1.22 -3.08 -13.46
CA ALA A 639 0.26 -3.89 -14.19
C ALA A 639 0.85 -5.22 -14.65
N LEU A 640 2.12 -5.24 -15.11
CA LEU A 640 2.82 -6.47 -15.48
C LEU A 640 3.00 -7.43 -14.31
N ASN A 641 3.40 -6.90 -13.15
CA ASN A 641 3.68 -7.71 -11.97
C ASN A 641 2.40 -8.23 -11.28
N ALA A 642 1.34 -7.42 -11.24
CA ALA A 642 0.16 -7.71 -10.43
C ALA A 642 -0.49 -9.09 -10.70
N PRO A 643 -0.67 -9.56 -11.95
CA PRO A 643 -1.20 -10.89 -12.23
C PRO A 643 -0.33 -12.02 -11.68
N ILE A 644 0.99 -11.91 -11.78
CA ILE A 644 1.93 -12.97 -11.37
C ILE A 644 1.99 -13.04 -9.84
N GLN A 645 2.32 -11.91 -9.22
CA GLN A 645 2.46 -11.80 -7.78
C GLN A 645 1.13 -12.00 -7.05
N GLY A 646 0.03 -11.49 -7.59
CA GLY A 646 -1.30 -11.67 -7.01
C GLY A 646 -1.80 -13.10 -7.12
N SER A 647 -1.55 -13.77 -8.26
CA SER A 647 -1.87 -15.20 -8.38
C SER A 647 -1.07 -16.05 -7.38
N ALA A 648 0.19 -15.73 -7.10
CA ALA A 648 0.96 -16.42 -6.07
C ALA A 648 0.34 -16.24 -4.67
N ALA A 649 -0.15 -15.04 -4.36
CA ALA A 649 -0.85 -14.76 -3.11
C ALA A 649 -2.17 -15.53 -3.01
N ASP A 650 -2.94 -15.58 -4.09
CA ASP A 650 -4.22 -16.32 -4.14
C ASP A 650 -4.00 -17.83 -3.96
N ILE A 651 -2.98 -18.39 -4.62
CA ILE A 651 -2.58 -19.79 -4.47
C ILE A 651 -2.14 -20.08 -3.03
N MET A 652 -1.34 -19.22 -2.42
CA MET A 652 -0.90 -19.40 -1.03
C MET A 652 -2.10 -19.41 -0.06
N LYS A 653 -3.02 -18.44 -0.18
CA LYS A 653 -4.23 -18.41 0.65
C LYS A 653 -5.11 -19.64 0.44
N THR A 654 -5.24 -20.11 -0.80
CA THR A 654 -5.98 -21.34 -1.12
C THR A 654 -5.33 -22.56 -0.47
N ALA A 655 -4.00 -22.64 -0.51
CA ALA A 655 -3.26 -23.69 0.18
C ALA A 655 -3.46 -23.64 1.69
N MET A 656 -3.40 -22.46 2.31
CA MET A 656 -3.65 -22.28 3.74
C MET A 656 -5.04 -22.78 4.16
N LEU A 657 -6.08 -22.47 3.38
CA LEU A 657 -7.44 -22.99 3.61
C LEU A 657 -7.50 -24.52 3.47
N GLY A 658 -6.86 -25.06 2.43
CA GLY A 658 -6.78 -26.51 2.22
C GLY A 658 -6.07 -27.23 3.37
N VAL A 659 -4.95 -26.67 3.83
CA VAL A 659 -4.16 -27.18 4.96
C VAL A 659 -4.97 -27.13 6.25
N ASP A 660 -5.55 -25.98 6.62
CA ASP A 660 -6.34 -25.83 7.84
C ASP A 660 -7.50 -26.84 7.90
N ARG A 661 -8.27 -26.95 6.81
CA ARG A 661 -9.34 -27.93 6.69
C ARG A 661 -8.81 -29.35 6.86
N ALA A 662 -7.76 -29.71 6.13
CA ALA A 662 -7.21 -31.06 6.15
C ALA A 662 -6.65 -31.44 7.52
N LEU A 663 -5.97 -30.52 8.22
CA LEU A 663 -5.48 -30.73 9.60
C LEU A 663 -6.65 -31.04 10.55
N ARG A 664 -7.73 -30.25 10.47
CA ARG A 664 -8.94 -30.42 11.30
C ARG A 664 -9.68 -31.72 11.01
N GLU A 665 -9.86 -32.07 9.75
CA GLU A 665 -10.48 -33.35 9.34
C GLU A 665 -9.64 -34.55 9.77
N ALA A 666 -8.31 -34.43 9.65
CA ALA A 666 -7.35 -35.44 10.08
C ALA A 666 -7.20 -35.54 11.60
N LYS A 667 -7.71 -34.56 12.35
CA LYS A 667 -7.56 -34.40 13.80
C LYS A 667 -6.10 -34.47 14.22
N LEU A 668 -5.26 -33.72 13.52
CA LEU A 668 -3.86 -33.55 13.89
C LEU A 668 -3.75 -32.47 14.97
N ASP A 669 -2.86 -32.69 15.93
CA ASP A 669 -2.52 -31.69 16.96
C ASP A 669 -1.49 -30.68 16.43
N SER A 670 -0.79 -31.01 15.34
CA SER A 670 0.08 -30.10 14.59
C SER A 670 -0.69 -28.91 13.99
N ARG A 671 -0.03 -27.76 13.87
CA ARG A 671 -0.69 -26.51 13.46
C ARG A 671 0.20 -25.58 12.64
N VAL A 672 -0.41 -24.80 11.76
CA VAL A 672 0.27 -23.70 11.04
C VAL A 672 0.34 -22.49 11.96
N ILE A 673 1.52 -21.89 12.09
CA ILE A 673 1.75 -20.75 12.99
C ILE A 673 2.17 -19.47 12.27
N LEU A 674 2.85 -19.57 11.12
CA LEU A 674 3.26 -18.40 10.34
C LEU A 674 3.11 -18.62 8.83
N GLN A 675 2.90 -17.50 8.13
CA GLN A 675 2.99 -17.41 6.68
C GLN A 675 4.00 -16.30 6.36
N VAL A 676 5.07 -16.63 5.64
CA VAL A 676 6.12 -15.67 5.27
C VAL A 676 6.43 -15.83 3.79
N HIS A 677 6.02 -14.83 3.00
CA HIS A 677 6.15 -14.84 1.53
C HIS A 677 5.44 -16.00 0.84
N ASP A 678 6.15 -17.07 0.49
CA ASP A 678 5.67 -18.33 -0.11
C ASP A 678 5.93 -19.55 0.80
N GLU A 679 6.35 -19.30 2.05
CA GLU A 679 6.63 -20.30 3.09
C GLU A 679 5.49 -20.37 4.12
N LEU A 680 5.14 -21.59 4.53
CA LEU A 680 4.38 -21.87 5.74
C LEU A 680 5.31 -22.44 6.81
N VAL A 681 5.11 -22.01 8.06
CA VAL A 681 5.79 -22.57 9.23
C VAL A 681 4.76 -23.27 10.10
N CYS A 682 5.03 -24.52 10.45
CA CYS A 682 4.16 -25.37 11.26
C CYS A 682 4.87 -25.83 12.53
N GLU A 683 4.12 -25.98 13.61
CA GLU A 683 4.53 -26.75 14.78
C GLU A 683 4.11 -28.21 14.61
N VAL A 684 5.06 -29.12 14.80
CA VAL A 684 4.88 -30.56 14.59
C VAL A 684 4.62 -31.22 15.93
N ALA A 685 3.43 -31.78 16.12
CA ALA A 685 3.12 -32.52 17.33
C ALA A 685 3.85 -33.88 17.34
N PRO A 686 4.14 -34.44 18.53
CA PRO A 686 4.91 -35.68 18.64
C PRO A 686 4.34 -36.82 17.82
N GLY A 687 5.14 -37.39 16.92
CA GLY A 687 4.74 -38.53 16.09
C GLY A 687 3.86 -38.20 14.88
N GLU A 688 3.63 -36.92 14.57
CA GLU A 688 2.81 -36.50 13.43
C GLU A 688 3.63 -36.05 12.20
N ALA A 689 4.96 -35.97 12.28
CA ALA A 689 5.84 -35.36 11.28
C ALA A 689 5.58 -35.82 9.83
N GLU A 690 5.65 -37.13 9.56
CA GLU A 690 5.44 -37.66 8.20
C GLU A 690 4.01 -37.41 7.68
N ARG A 691 3.02 -37.52 8.57
CA ARG A 691 1.61 -37.33 8.23
C ARG A 691 1.32 -35.86 7.94
N LEU A 692 1.88 -34.95 8.74
CA LEU A 692 1.81 -33.52 8.52
C LEU A 692 2.48 -33.13 7.20
N GLU A 693 3.71 -33.57 6.94
CA GLU A 693 4.43 -33.25 5.71
C GLU A 693 3.64 -33.68 4.47
N SER A 694 3.19 -34.94 4.46
CA SER A 694 2.42 -35.48 3.32
C SER A 694 1.16 -34.67 3.08
N LEU A 695 0.43 -34.31 4.15
CA LEU A 695 -0.82 -33.55 4.07
C LEU A 695 -0.57 -32.13 3.58
N VAL A 696 0.39 -31.40 4.16
CA VAL A 696 0.67 -30.02 3.76
C VAL A 696 1.21 -29.96 2.34
N ARG A 697 2.11 -30.89 1.98
CA ARG A 697 2.63 -31.04 0.61
C ARG A 697 1.51 -31.27 -0.41
N GLU A 698 0.57 -32.15 -0.11
CA GLU A 698 -0.58 -32.42 -0.99
C GLU A 698 -1.46 -31.17 -1.17
N GLN A 699 -1.81 -30.48 -0.09
CA GLN A 699 -2.68 -29.30 -0.15
C GLN A 699 -2.00 -28.14 -0.88
N MET A 700 -0.71 -27.90 -0.64
CA MET A 700 0.04 -26.86 -1.36
C MET A 700 0.23 -27.20 -2.85
N SER A 701 0.62 -28.43 -3.18
CA SER A 701 0.81 -28.82 -4.59
C SER A 701 -0.47 -28.80 -5.42
N ASN A 702 -1.64 -28.92 -4.78
CA ASN A 702 -2.95 -28.93 -5.45
C ASN A 702 -3.74 -27.62 -5.31
N ALA A 703 -3.14 -26.56 -4.76
CA ALA A 703 -3.82 -25.29 -4.49
C ALA A 703 -4.29 -24.54 -5.75
N ALA A 704 -3.71 -24.85 -6.92
CA ALA A 704 -4.22 -24.38 -8.21
C ALA A 704 -3.89 -25.34 -9.35
N THR A 705 -4.72 -25.29 -10.40
CA THR A 705 -4.45 -26.01 -11.65
C THR A 705 -3.67 -25.10 -12.59
N LEU A 706 -2.38 -25.39 -12.77
CA LEU A 706 -1.49 -24.68 -13.69
C LEU A 706 -0.99 -25.65 -14.78
N ALA A 707 -0.46 -25.12 -15.88
CA ALA A 707 0.20 -25.92 -16.92
C ALA A 707 1.50 -26.59 -16.41
N VAL A 708 2.03 -26.10 -15.29
CA VAL A 708 3.25 -26.58 -14.63
C VAL A 708 2.89 -27.00 -13.20
N PRO A 709 3.32 -28.19 -12.72
CA PRO A 709 3.01 -28.63 -11.36
C PRO A 709 3.60 -27.69 -10.31
N LEU A 710 2.87 -27.46 -9.22
CA LEU A 710 3.40 -26.76 -8.05
C LEU A 710 4.22 -27.75 -7.20
N THR A 711 5.46 -27.40 -6.91
CA THR A 711 6.35 -28.20 -6.05
C THR A 711 6.71 -27.42 -4.80
N VAL A 712 6.91 -28.14 -3.71
CA VAL A 712 7.30 -27.57 -2.42
C VAL A 712 8.51 -28.29 -1.84
N ALA A 713 9.33 -27.57 -1.09
CA ALA A 713 10.45 -28.12 -0.32
C ALA A 713 10.13 -27.96 1.17
N ALA A 714 10.35 -29.02 1.95
CA ALA A 714 10.10 -29.03 3.38
C ALA A 714 11.40 -29.26 4.15
N GLY A 715 11.53 -28.61 5.31
CA GLY A 715 12.64 -28.78 6.25
C GLY A 715 12.14 -28.85 7.69
N PHE A 716 12.87 -29.54 8.55
CA PHE A 716 12.52 -29.77 9.96
C PHE A 716 13.66 -29.33 10.87
N GLY A 717 13.33 -28.74 12.01
CA GLY A 717 14.34 -28.30 12.96
C GLY A 717 13.76 -27.79 14.28
N SER A 718 14.64 -27.55 15.25
CA SER A 718 14.29 -27.00 16.56
C SER A 718 13.97 -25.50 16.53
N SER A 719 14.47 -24.80 15.51
CA SER A 719 14.26 -23.37 15.28
C SER A 719 13.85 -23.11 13.83
N TRP A 720 13.37 -21.90 13.55
CA TRP A 720 12.99 -21.50 12.19
C TRP A 720 14.20 -21.42 11.24
N GLU A 721 15.40 -21.24 11.77
CA GLU A 721 16.64 -21.38 10.98
C GLU A 721 16.99 -22.85 10.73
N ASP A 722 16.92 -23.72 11.74
CA ASP A 722 17.27 -25.14 11.58
C ASP A 722 16.29 -25.85 10.62
N ALA A 723 15.03 -25.42 10.62
CA ALA A 723 14.00 -25.93 9.73
C ALA A 723 14.07 -25.34 8.32
N ALA A 724 14.94 -24.35 8.06
CA ALA A 724 15.11 -23.79 6.72
C ALA A 724 15.83 -24.78 5.79
N HIS A 725 15.41 -24.83 4.52
CA HIS A 725 15.85 -25.78 3.51
C HIS A 725 17.07 -25.31 2.69
#